data_AF-A0A924HWC2-F1
#
_entry.id   AF-A0A924HWC2-F1
#
_cell.length_a   1.000
_cell.length_b   1.000
_cell.length_c   1.000
_cell.angle_alpha   90.00
_cell.angle_beta   90.00
_cell.angle_gamma   90.00
#
_symmetry.space_group_name_H-M   'P 1'
#
loop_
_entity.id
_entity.type
_entity.pdbx_description
1 polymer ?
#
loop_
_entity_poly.entity_id
_entity_poly.type
_entity_poly.pdbx_seq_one_letter_code
_entity_poly.pdbx_strand_id
1 'polypeptide(L)'
;EASHRVLRLPTVADKSFLITIGDRTVGGTTVRDQMVGPWQIPVADCAVTAMGFEGLLGEAMAMGERTPLALINPAASGRMAVGEALTNIAAAPIAAIGDIKLSANWMAACGQPGQDAALFDTVRAVGMELCPALGISIPVGKDSLSMRTTWHDEGVAKAVTSPVSLIVSAFAPVTDIGRVLTPQLRTDLGETVLIAIDLGRGKNRLGGSAFAQVMQQLGNDAPDVDSADDLKAFFAAIQELNRAGMLLAYHDRSDGGLFACLCEMAFAGHTGVSVNLDILTLDTGHGADWGDAKNWATQVGERRNEQTLRALFNEELGAVVQVRAEQKSDVMNVLRAHGLGACSHIIGKPNPRDVIELSRDAREVYKQPRVALRQIWSETSWRMARLRDNPDCADAEYARIADVTDTGMTPVLTFDLQEDVAAPMIATGVRPRVAILREQGVNSHVETAWVMHRAGFDAIDVHMSDLISGRARLGDFTGVIAAGGFSYGDVLGAGEGWAKTILFNAMLAEQFAVFFNRPDTFALGICNGCQMMSNLKSIIPGAHAWPKFTRNKSEQFESRFAMAEVADSPSIFFQGMAGTQAPIAVAHGEGFADFSLTGSVDEALVAMRFVDNVGQITQRYPYNPNGSPQGITSVTTADGRFTVLMPHAERVFRTVLQSWHPDGWGEDSPWMRMFRNARKWVG
;
A
#
# COMPACT_ATOMS: atom_id res chain seq x y z
N GLU A 1 13.56 -17.14 20.43
CA GLU A 1 14.01 -17.76 19.16
C GLU A 1 12.90 -17.79 18.11
N ALA A 2 11.77 -18.47 18.37
CA ALA A 2 10.65 -18.60 17.44
C ALA A 2 10.24 -17.29 16.76
N SER A 3 10.01 -16.23 17.54
CA SER A 3 9.66 -14.90 17.02
C SER A 3 10.66 -14.35 16.00
N HIS A 4 11.96 -14.53 16.23
CA HIS A 4 13.01 -14.03 15.33
C HIS A 4 13.08 -14.85 14.04
N ARG A 5 12.78 -16.16 14.10
CA ARG A 5 12.77 -17.01 12.91
C ARG A 5 11.53 -16.77 12.06
N VAL A 6 10.36 -16.68 12.70
CA VAL A 6 9.08 -16.41 12.03
C VAL A 6 9.11 -15.07 11.31
N LEU A 7 9.53 -13.98 11.98
CA LEU A 7 9.62 -12.65 11.33
C LEU A 7 10.65 -12.60 10.18
N ARG A 8 11.63 -13.51 10.13
CA ARG A 8 12.58 -13.60 9.01
C ARG A 8 12.11 -14.47 7.87
N LEU A 9 11.07 -15.29 8.06
CA LEU A 9 10.54 -16.12 7.00
C LEU A 9 10.01 -15.20 5.89
N PRO A 10 10.46 -15.30 4.63
CA PRO A 10 10.03 -14.37 3.57
C PRO A 10 8.51 -14.25 3.39
N THR A 11 7.75 -15.31 3.69
CA THR A 11 6.29 -15.29 3.72
C THR A 11 5.72 -14.29 4.72
N VAL A 12 6.34 -14.13 5.90
CA VAL A 12 5.92 -13.20 6.96
C VAL A 12 6.63 -11.85 6.85
N ALA A 13 7.91 -11.85 6.49
CA ALA A 13 8.79 -10.68 6.48
C ALA A 13 8.30 -9.52 5.59
N ASP A 14 8.85 -8.32 5.79
CA ASP A 14 8.56 -7.12 5.01
C ASP A 14 8.58 -7.36 3.49
N LYS A 15 7.56 -6.85 2.80
CA LYS A 15 7.39 -6.99 1.34
C LYS A 15 7.81 -5.75 0.55
N SER A 16 8.41 -4.72 1.16
CA SER A 16 8.72 -3.44 0.50
C SER A 16 9.43 -3.62 -0.85
N PHE A 17 10.36 -4.56 -0.99
CA PHE A 17 11.06 -4.87 -2.25
C PHE A 17 10.15 -5.31 -3.41
N LEU A 18 8.95 -5.82 -3.12
CA LEU A 18 7.90 -6.17 -4.11
C LEU A 18 6.93 -5.00 -4.35
N ILE A 19 6.76 -4.13 -3.36
CA ILE A 19 5.71 -3.08 -3.36
C ILE A 19 6.21 -1.79 -4.01
N THR A 20 7.43 -1.35 -3.69
CA THR A 20 7.92 -0.02 -4.08
C THR A 20 8.41 0.03 -5.53
N ILE A 21 8.55 -1.12 -6.18
CA ILE A 21 8.93 -1.25 -7.59
C ILE A 21 7.75 -1.16 -8.57
N GLY A 22 6.52 -1.27 -8.08
CA GLY A 22 5.30 -1.18 -8.87
C GLY A 22 4.54 0.10 -8.57
N ASP A 23 4.00 0.77 -9.58
CA ASP A 23 3.16 1.96 -9.39
C ASP A 23 1.88 1.60 -8.61
N ARG A 24 1.52 2.45 -7.65
CA ARG A 24 0.34 2.29 -6.80
C ARG A 24 -0.66 3.45 -6.90
N THR A 25 -0.46 4.38 -7.83
CA THR A 25 -1.18 5.66 -7.86
C THR A 25 -1.71 6.06 -9.23
N VAL A 26 -1.19 5.47 -10.31
CA VAL A 26 -1.64 5.75 -11.68
C VAL A 26 -3.14 5.55 -11.85
N GLY A 27 -3.79 6.46 -12.56
CA GLY A 27 -5.24 6.48 -12.74
C GLY A 27 -5.97 7.36 -11.71
N GLY A 28 -5.30 7.80 -10.64
CA GLY A 28 -5.88 8.74 -9.67
C GLY A 28 -7.11 8.21 -8.93
N THR A 29 -7.14 6.90 -8.68
CA THR A 29 -8.28 6.21 -8.05
C THR A 29 -7.86 5.27 -6.92
N THR A 30 -6.57 5.07 -6.65
CA THR A 30 -6.13 4.27 -5.50
C THR A 30 -6.46 4.97 -4.19
N VAL A 31 -7.29 4.33 -3.37
CA VAL A 31 -7.67 4.79 -2.02
C VAL A 31 -6.81 4.11 -0.98
N ARG A 32 -6.67 2.78 -1.10
CA ARG A 32 -5.86 1.98 -0.19
C ARG A 32 -4.88 1.15 -0.98
N ASP A 33 -3.62 1.54 -0.90
CA ASP A 33 -2.48 0.72 -1.29
C ASP A 33 -1.93 -0.07 -0.08
N GLN A 34 -0.90 -0.89 -0.35
CA GLN A 34 -0.27 -1.78 0.62
C GLN A 34 0.41 -1.01 1.78
N MET A 35 0.90 0.20 1.52
CA MET A 35 1.63 1.00 2.49
C MET A 35 0.67 1.70 3.46
N VAL A 36 0.88 1.51 4.76
CA VAL A 36 -0.02 1.98 5.80
C VAL A 36 0.66 3.04 6.67
N GLY A 37 -0.05 4.15 6.86
CA GLY A 37 0.24 5.14 7.88
C GLY A 37 1.42 6.06 7.65
N PRO A 38 1.73 6.94 8.63
CA PRO A 38 2.77 7.95 8.52
C PRO A 38 4.17 7.39 8.23
N TRP A 39 4.41 6.12 8.58
CA TRP A 39 5.69 5.42 8.35
C TRP A 39 5.71 4.54 7.10
N GLN A 40 4.58 4.46 6.38
CA GLN A 40 4.39 3.71 5.14
C GLN A 40 4.86 2.25 5.27
N ILE A 41 4.21 1.48 6.13
CA ILE A 41 4.53 0.06 6.40
C ILE A 41 3.67 -0.85 5.50
N PRO A 42 4.23 -1.80 4.72
CA PRO A 42 3.47 -2.59 3.74
C PRO A 42 2.65 -3.73 4.37
N VAL A 43 1.59 -3.40 5.08
CA VAL A 43 0.76 -4.36 5.84
C VAL A 43 -0.75 -4.23 5.61
N ALA A 44 -1.21 -3.43 4.63
CA ALA A 44 -2.66 -3.36 4.37
C ALA A 44 -3.21 -4.73 3.93
N ASP A 45 -4.30 -5.17 4.57
CA ASP A 45 -4.94 -6.47 4.31
C ASP A 45 -5.58 -6.54 2.92
N CYS A 46 -6.08 -5.42 2.41
CA CYS A 46 -6.74 -5.34 1.11
C CYS A 46 -6.42 -4.03 0.40
N ALA A 47 -6.56 -4.06 -0.93
CA ALA A 47 -6.50 -2.87 -1.76
C ALA A 47 -7.91 -2.32 -2.01
N VAL A 48 -8.03 -1.00 -2.10
CA VAL A 48 -9.30 -0.32 -2.42
C VAL A 48 -9.06 0.76 -3.48
N THR A 49 -9.91 0.77 -4.51
CA THR A 49 -9.97 1.83 -5.52
C THR A 49 -11.30 2.56 -5.45
N ALA A 50 -11.30 3.83 -5.84
CA ALA A 50 -12.52 4.61 -6.09
C ALA A 50 -13.07 4.28 -7.49
N MET A 51 -14.40 4.19 -7.59
CA MET A 51 -15.10 3.90 -8.84
C MET A 51 -14.95 5.05 -9.87
N GLY A 52 -14.61 6.25 -9.39
CA GLY A 52 -14.32 7.41 -10.22
C GLY A 52 -13.70 8.53 -9.40
N PHE A 53 -13.56 9.69 -10.02
CA PHE A 53 -12.94 10.86 -9.40
C PHE A 53 -13.86 11.64 -8.45
N GLU A 54 -15.11 11.21 -8.33
CA GLU A 54 -16.13 11.78 -7.45
C GLU A 54 -16.88 10.66 -6.73
N GLY A 55 -17.52 11.01 -5.62
CA GLY A 55 -18.29 10.07 -4.82
C GLY A 55 -17.43 9.20 -3.91
N LEU A 56 -18.11 8.25 -3.27
CA LEU A 56 -17.55 7.40 -2.21
C LEU A 56 -17.62 5.89 -2.54
N LEU A 57 -18.09 5.52 -3.73
CA LEU A 57 -18.13 4.11 -4.14
C LEU A 57 -16.77 3.67 -4.67
N GLY A 58 -16.51 2.37 -4.61
CA GLY A 58 -15.24 1.80 -5.03
C GLY A 58 -15.26 0.30 -5.23
N GLU A 59 -14.07 -0.27 -5.32
CA GLU A 59 -13.83 -1.70 -5.45
C GLU A 59 -12.74 -2.14 -4.48
N ALA A 60 -12.91 -3.31 -3.86
CA ALA A 60 -11.94 -3.91 -2.96
C ALA A 60 -11.36 -5.19 -3.58
N MET A 61 -10.07 -5.43 -3.31
CA MET A 61 -9.32 -6.62 -3.71
C MET A 61 -8.56 -7.18 -2.53
N ALA A 62 -8.66 -8.48 -2.29
CA ALA A 62 -7.86 -9.19 -1.30
C ALA A 62 -7.42 -10.55 -1.84
N MET A 63 -6.43 -11.15 -1.18
CA MET A 63 -5.94 -12.48 -1.51
C MET A 63 -5.94 -13.37 -0.28
N GLY A 64 -6.07 -14.68 -0.51
CA GLY A 64 -5.87 -15.70 0.50
C GLY A 64 -5.26 -16.95 -0.10
N GLU A 65 -4.31 -17.54 0.62
CA GLU A 65 -3.60 -18.74 0.24
C GLU A 65 -3.02 -19.45 1.46
N ARG A 66 -3.13 -20.77 1.52
CA ARG A 66 -2.48 -21.54 2.60
C ARG A 66 -1.91 -22.85 2.09
N THR A 67 -1.05 -22.71 1.10
CA THR A 67 -0.47 -23.82 0.34
C THR A 67 0.19 -24.92 1.21
N PRO A 68 0.96 -24.59 2.27
CA PRO A 68 1.58 -25.62 3.11
C PRO A 68 0.60 -26.56 3.80
N LEU A 69 -0.63 -26.13 4.09
CA LEU A 69 -1.65 -26.97 4.74
C LEU A 69 -2.04 -28.17 3.87
N ALA A 70 -1.90 -28.08 2.55
CA ALA A 70 -2.25 -29.16 1.64
C ALA A 70 -1.36 -30.40 1.80
N LEU A 71 -0.19 -30.27 2.46
CA LEU A 71 0.65 -31.40 2.83
C LEU A 71 0.07 -32.23 3.98
N ILE A 72 -0.87 -31.66 4.76
CA ILE A 72 -1.57 -32.31 5.89
C ILE A 72 -3.02 -32.61 5.50
N ASN A 73 -3.73 -31.59 5.05
CA ASN A 73 -5.15 -31.65 4.68
C ASN A 73 -5.43 -30.74 3.48
N PRO A 74 -5.47 -31.30 2.25
CA PRO A 74 -5.79 -30.57 1.03
C PRO A 74 -7.14 -29.84 1.06
N ALA A 75 -8.17 -30.41 1.68
CA ALA A 75 -9.48 -29.76 1.74
C ALA A 75 -9.45 -28.53 2.66
N ALA A 76 -8.73 -28.62 3.80
CA ALA A 76 -8.53 -27.50 4.70
C ALA A 76 -7.74 -26.36 4.06
N SER A 77 -6.71 -26.66 3.25
CA SER A 77 -5.95 -25.60 2.55
C SER A 77 -6.83 -24.74 1.65
N GLY A 78 -7.76 -25.37 0.92
CA GLY A 78 -8.70 -24.64 0.07
C GLY A 78 -9.69 -23.79 0.87
N ARG A 79 -10.24 -24.35 1.96
CA ARG A 79 -11.14 -23.60 2.85
C ARG A 79 -10.45 -22.43 3.53
N MET A 80 -9.22 -22.63 4.03
CA MET A 80 -8.41 -21.58 4.65
C MET A 80 -8.03 -20.48 3.66
N ALA A 81 -7.73 -20.81 2.39
CA ALA A 81 -7.47 -19.81 1.36
C ALA A 81 -8.71 -18.92 1.09
N VAL A 82 -9.91 -19.50 1.05
CA VAL A 82 -11.16 -18.72 0.97
C VAL A 82 -11.36 -17.89 2.24
N GLY A 83 -11.14 -18.49 3.41
CA GLY A 83 -11.31 -17.84 4.70
C GLY A 83 -10.40 -16.63 4.89
N GLU A 84 -9.12 -16.76 4.55
CA GLU A 84 -8.15 -15.65 4.60
C GLU A 84 -8.51 -14.53 3.63
N ALA A 85 -8.93 -14.85 2.40
CA ALA A 85 -9.37 -13.81 1.47
C ALA A 85 -10.55 -13.00 2.04
N LEU A 86 -11.40 -13.64 2.85
CA LEU A 86 -12.53 -12.99 3.51
C LEU A 86 -12.14 -12.21 4.77
N THR A 87 -11.18 -12.69 5.57
CA THR A 87 -10.64 -11.93 6.70
C THR A 87 -9.86 -10.72 6.21
N ASN A 88 -9.08 -10.84 5.14
CA ASN A 88 -8.39 -9.71 4.54
C ASN A 88 -9.36 -8.64 3.99
N ILE A 89 -10.34 -9.06 3.17
CA ILE A 89 -11.28 -8.09 2.55
C ILE A 89 -12.28 -7.47 3.54
N ALA A 90 -12.42 -8.02 4.75
CA ALA A 90 -13.30 -7.47 5.78
C ALA A 90 -12.86 -6.06 6.25
N ALA A 91 -11.60 -5.68 5.99
CA ALA A 91 -11.11 -4.31 6.22
C ALA A 91 -11.78 -3.27 5.30
N ALA A 92 -12.36 -3.69 4.17
CA ALA A 92 -13.11 -2.82 3.27
C ALA A 92 -14.61 -2.76 3.63
N PRO A 93 -15.26 -1.59 3.48
CA PRO A 93 -16.70 -1.44 3.76
C PRO A 93 -17.53 -1.98 2.60
N ILE A 94 -18.13 -3.14 2.81
CA ILE A 94 -18.90 -3.93 1.84
C ILE A 94 -20.29 -4.18 2.43
N ALA A 95 -21.34 -4.09 1.60
CA ALA A 95 -22.71 -4.19 2.08
C ALA A 95 -23.04 -5.58 2.63
N ALA A 96 -22.79 -6.63 1.86
CA ALA A 96 -23.03 -8.01 2.26
C ALA A 96 -21.94 -8.98 1.75
N ILE A 97 -21.74 -10.08 2.47
CA ILE A 97 -20.76 -11.10 2.09
C ILE A 97 -21.01 -11.69 0.70
N GLY A 98 -22.28 -11.76 0.27
CA GLY A 98 -22.66 -12.26 -1.06
C GLY A 98 -22.26 -11.35 -2.23
N ASP A 99 -21.90 -10.09 -1.95
CA ASP A 99 -21.39 -9.16 -2.96
C ASP A 99 -19.94 -9.50 -3.37
N ILE A 100 -19.25 -10.29 -2.56
CA ILE A 100 -17.90 -10.77 -2.84
C ILE A 100 -17.94 -11.80 -3.97
N LYS A 101 -16.98 -11.69 -4.89
CA LYS A 101 -16.74 -12.62 -6.00
C LYS A 101 -15.31 -13.12 -5.94
N LEU A 102 -15.13 -14.42 -6.17
CA LEU A 102 -13.82 -15.05 -6.06
C LEU A 102 -13.26 -15.45 -7.42
N SER A 103 -11.96 -15.28 -7.60
CA SER A 103 -11.16 -16.01 -8.57
C SER A 103 -10.48 -17.18 -7.87
N ALA A 104 -10.62 -18.40 -8.39
CA ALA A 104 -9.94 -19.59 -7.88
C ALA A 104 -8.87 -20.06 -8.85
N ASN A 105 -7.59 -19.95 -8.46
CA ASN A 105 -6.46 -20.37 -9.29
C ASN A 105 -5.82 -21.63 -8.68
N TRP A 106 -5.86 -22.73 -9.43
CA TRP A 106 -5.52 -24.07 -8.97
C TRP A 106 -4.17 -24.52 -9.52
N MET A 107 -3.20 -24.71 -8.64
CA MET A 107 -1.90 -25.30 -8.96
C MET A 107 -1.83 -26.70 -8.38
N ALA A 108 -1.43 -27.68 -9.18
CA ALA A 108 -1.25 -29.06 -8.72
C ALA A 108 -0.20 -29.80 -9.57
N ALA A 109 0.32 -30.90 -9.03
CA ALA A 109 1.17 -31.83 -9.77
C ALA A 109 0.36 -33.06 -10.18
N CYS A 110 -0.53 -32.91 -11.17
CA CYS A 110 -1.42 -34.00 -11.58
C CYS A 110 -0.65 -35.24 -12.09
N GLY A 111 -1.23 -36.41 -11.86
CA GLY A 111 -0.61 -37.71 -12.11
C GLY A 111 0.47 -38.11 -11.09
N GLN A 112 0.78 -37.28 -10.09
CA GLN A 112 1.57 -37.70 -8.94
C GLN A 112 0.72 -38.43 -7.91
N PRO A 113 1.28 -39.41 -7.17
CA PRO A 113 0.55 -40.14 -6.15
C PRO A 113 -0.19 -39.21 -5.18
N GLY A 114 -1.51 -39.36 -5.09
CA GLY A 114 -2.38 -38.60 -4.19
C GLY A 114 -2.79 -37.20 -4.66
N GLN A 115 -2.09 -36.58 -5.61
CA GLN A 115 -2.37 -35.18 -6.00
C GLN A 115 -3.70 -35.00 -6.74
N ASP A 116 -4.11 -35.96 -7.57
CA ASP A 116 -5.38 -35.88 -8.30
C ASP A 116 -6.60 -35.94 -7.36
N ALA A 117 -6.55 -36.84 -6.38
CA ALA A 117 -7.59 -36.96 -5.35
C ALA A 117 -7.60 -35.73 -4.43
N ALA A 118 -6.43 -35.27 -4.00
CA ALA A 118 -6.28 -34.06 -3.21
C ALA A 118 -6.90 -32.84 -3.92
N LEU A 119 -6.61 -32.65 -5.20
CA LEU A 119 -7.18 -31.56 -5.99
C LEU A 119 -8.71 -31.68 -6.05
N PHE A 120 -9.25 -32.86 -6.34
CA PHE A 120 -10.69 -33.07 -6.39
C PHE A 120 -11.37 -32.75 -5.06
N ASP A 121 -10.82 -33.24 -3.96
CA ASP A 121 -11.36 -33.01 -2.61
C ASP A 121 -11.29 -31.53 -2.22
N THR A 122 -10.21 -30.81 -2.56
CA THR A 122 -10.11 -29.36 -2.34
C THR A 122 -11.14 -28.59 -3.17
N VAL A 123 -11.29 -28.91 -4.46
CA VAL A 123 -12.28 -28.27 -5.34
C VAL A 123 -13.70 -28.51 -4.82
N ARG A 124 -14.01 -29.73 -4.39
CA ARG A 124 -15.31 -30.06 -3.78
C ARG A 124 -15.54 -29.27 -2.49
N ALA A 125 -14.58 -29.26 -1.57
CA ALA A 125 -14.67 -28.57 -0.29
C ALA A 125 -14.96 -27.06 -0.46
N VAL A 126 -14.38 -26.45 -1.49
CA VAL A 126 -14.56 -25.03 -1.79
C VAL A 126 -15.85 -24.79 -2.59
N GLY A 127 -15.97 -25.42 -3.76
CA GLY A 127 -17.01 -25.12 -4.75
C GLY A 127 -18.37 -25.75 -4.49
N MET A 128 -18.43 -26.88 -3.76
CA MET A 128 -19.67 -27.60 -3.48
C MET A 128 -20.13 -27.48 -2.03
N GLU A 129 -19.26 -27.03 -1.11
CA GLU A 129 -19.53 -27.00 0.32
C GLU A 129 -19.38 -25.58 0.89
N LEU A 130 -18.14 -25.05 1.02
CA LEU A 130 -17.89 -23.78 1.71
C LEU A 130 -18.49 -22.57 0.98
N CYS A 131 -18.16 -22.33 -0.30
CA CYS A 131 -18.64 -21.15 -1.02
C CYS A 131 -20.18 -21.12 -1.15
N PRO A 132 -20.87 -22.23 -1.49
CA PRO A 132 -22.33 -22.30 -1.42
C PRO A 132 -22.87 -22.00 -0.02
N ALA A 133 -22.26 -22.56 1.03
CA ALA A 133 -22.65 -22.28 2.40
C ALA A 133 -22.50 -20.79 2.74
N LEU A 134 -21.43 -20.13 2.29
CA LEU A 134 -21.20 -18.69 2.47
C LEU A 134 -22.11 -17.80 1.63
N GLY A 135 -22.69 -18.33 0.54
CA GLY A 135 -23.44 -17.55 -0.44
C GLY A 135 -22.54 -16.76 -1.40
N ILE A 136 -21.32 -17.24 -1.63
CA ILE A 136 -20.30 -16.58 -2.46
C ILE A 136 -20.11 -17.37 -3.76
N SER A 137 -20.01 -16.68 -4.88
CA SER A 137 -19.76 -17.29 -6.19
C SER A 137 -18.29 -17.21 -6.59
N ILE A 138 -17.81 -18.23 -7.31
CA ILE A 138 -16.52 -18.25 -8.01
C ILE A 138 -16.81 -18.12 -9.52
N PRO A 139 -16.98 -16.90 -10.08
CA PRO A 139 -17.32 -16.72 -11.49
C PRO A 139 -16.13 -16.89 -12.45
N VAL A 140 -14.90 -16.93 -11.94
CA VAL A 140 -13.68 -17.00 -12.75
C VAL A 140 -12.61 -17.85 -12.05
N GLY A 141 -11.72 -18.43 -12.83
CA GLY A 141 -10.60 -19.21 -12.32
C GLY A 141 -9.68 -19.69 -13.43
N LYS A 142 -8.58 -20.33 -13.05
CA LYS A 142 -7.61 -20.95 -13.95
C LYS A 142 -6.92 -22.11 -13.26
N ASP A 143 -6.28 -22.99 -14.03
CA ASP A 143 -5.50 -24.11 -13.53
C ASP A 143 -4.10 -24.20 -14.17
N SER A 144 -3.16 -24.78 -13.41
CA SER A 144 -1.81 -25.17 -13.81
C SER A 144 -1.44 -26.50 -13.17
N LEU A 145 -1.47 -27.57 -13.96
CA LEU A 145 -1.53 -28.96 -13.47
C LEU A 145 -0.20 -29.74 -13.56
N SER A 146 0.91 -29.05 -13.84
CA SER A 146 2.24 -29.65 -14.01
C SER A 146 3.27 -29.12 -13.01
N MET A 147 2.88 -28.87 -11.76
CA MET A 147 3.72 -28.23 -10.73
C MET A 147 4.75 -29.19 -10.10
N ARG A 148 5.61 -29.76 -10.95
CA ARG A 148 6.69 -30.66 -10.56
C ARG A 148 7.93 -30.43 -11.41
N THR A 149 9.09 -30.49 -10.77
CA THR A 149 10.40 -30.43 -11.43
C THR A 149 11.20 -31.68 -11.08
N THR A 150 11.83 -32.31 -12.07
CA THR A 150 12.68 -33.50 -11.91
C THR A 150 14.04 -33.28 -12.57
N TRP A 151 15.11 -33.74 -11.95
CA TRP A 151 16.47 -33.64 -12.50
C TRP A 151 17.38 -34.76 -11.98
N HIS A 152 18.56 -34.90 -12.56
CA HIS A 152 19.63 -35.75 -12.03
C HIS A 152 20.72 -34.89 -11.40
N ASP A 153 21.18 -35.29 -10.22
CA ASP A 153 22.26 -34.63 -9.50
C ASP A 153 23.23 -35.70 -8.98
N GLU A 154 24.49 -35.63 -9.42
CA GLU A 154 25.52 -36.65 -9.13
C GLU A 154 25.05 -38.11 -9.38
N GLY A 155 24.25 -38.31 -10.44
CA GLY A 155 23.68 -39.61 -10.80
C GLY A 155 22.42 -40.01 -10.00
N VAL A 156 22.00 -39.21 -9.02
CA VAL A 156 20.78 -39.43 -8.23
C VAL A 156 19.61 -38.69 -8.87
N ALA A 157 18.50 -39.40 -9.13
CA ALA A 157 17.26 -38.78 -9.57
C ALA A 157 16.63 -37.99 -8.40
N LYS A 158 16.37 -36.71 -8.61
CA LYS A 158 15.74 -35.78 -7.66
C LYS A 158 14.44 -35.23 -8.22
N ALA A 159 13.53 -34.88 -7.32
CA ALA A 159 12.27 -34.23 -7.67
C ALA A 159 11.85 -33.24 -6.58
N VAL A 160 11.25 -32.12 -7.00
CA VAL A 160 10.51 -31.20 -6.15
C VAL A 160 9.10 -31.11 -6.70
N THR A 161 8.12 -31.31 -5.82
CA THR A 161 6.70 -31.36 -6.18
C THR A 161 5.96 -30.36 -5.31
N SER A 162 5.24 -29.42 -5.93
CA SER A 162 4.37 -28.52 -5.18
C SER A 162 3.14 -29.30 -4.69
N PRO A 163 2.66 -29.05 -3.47
CA PRO A 163 1.36 -29.54 -3.05
C PRO A 163 0.25 -28.81 -3.82
N VAL A 164 -0.99 -29.30 -3.72
CA VAL A 164 -2.16 -28.57 -4.23
C VAL A 164 -2.17 -27.16 -3.63
N SER A 165 -2.08 -26.15 -4.49
CA SER A 165 -2.02 -24.75 -4.10
C SER A 165 -3.22 -24.04 -4.70
N LEU A 166 -4.18 -23.66 -3.85
CA LEU A 166 -5.26 -22.77 -4.24
C LEU A 166 -4.89 -21.36 -3.85
N ILE A 167 -4.89 -20.45 -4.82
CA ILE A 167 -4.82 -19.01 -4.58
C ILE A 167 -6.20 -18.41 -4.86
N VAL A 168 -6.78 -17.81 -3.83
CA VAL A 168 -8.07 -17.13 -3.92
C VAL A 168 -7.83 -15.62 -4.03
N SER A 169 -8.43 -14.99 -5.02
CA SER A 169 -8.54 -13.52 -5.07
C SER A 169 -10.00 -13.12 -4.90
N ALA A 170 -10.29 -12.29 -3.90
CA ALA A 170 -11.62 -11.78 -3.62
C ALA A 170 -11.78 -10.36 -4.17
N PHE A 171 -12.95 -10.09 -4.76
CA PHE A 171 -13.34 -8.80 -5.33
C PHE A 171 -14.71 -8.39 -4.82
N ALA A 172 -14.92 -7.14 -4.44
CA ALA A 172 -16.22 -6.66 -3.97
C ALA A 172 -16.46 -5.18 -4.27
N PRO A 173 -17.71 -4.75 -4.51
CA PRO A 173 -18.06 -3.34 -4.51
C PRO A 173 -17.94 -2.76 -3.09
N VAL A 174 -17.39 -1.56 -2.99
CA VAL A 174 -17.19 -0.80 -1.75
C VAL A 174 -18.25 0.29 -1.64
N THR A 175 -18.87 0.39 -0.46
CA THR A 175 -19.95 1.34 -0.22
C THR A 175 -19.47 2.72 0.22
N ASP A 176 -18.29 2.80 0.84
CA ASP A 176 -17.71 4.05 1.34
C ASP A 176 -16.18 3.96 1.44
N ILE A 177 -15.48 4.42 0.42
CA ILE A 177 -14.01 4.44 0.37
C ILE A 177 -13.35 5.22 1.51
N GLY A 178 -14.08 6.08 2.24
CA GLY A 178 -13.56 6.81 3.40
C GLY A 178 -13.48 5.98 4.70
N ARG A 179 -13.97 4.73 4.69
CA ARG A 179 -14.07 3.86 5.88
C ARG A 179 -13.22 2.59 5.79
N VAL A 180 -12.17 2.62 4.97
CA VAL A 180 -11.24 1.49 4.87
C VAL A 180 -10.43 1.39 6.17
N LEU A 181 -10.42 0.21 6.78
CA LEU A 181 -9.66 -0.06 8.00
C LEU A 181 -8.22 -0.42 7.66
N THR A 182 -7.30 -0.17 8.58
CA THR A 182 -5.88 -0.55 8.42
C THR A 182 -5.31 -1.09 9.73
N PRO A 183 -4.14 -1.76 9.70
CA PRO A 183 -3.46 -2.22 10.92
C PRO A 183 -2.86 -1.11 11.79
N GLN A 184 -2.91 0.16 11.39
CA GLN A 184 -2.30 1.25 12.15
C GLN A 184 -2.94 1.42 13.52
N LEU A 185 -2.22 1.04 14.58
CA LEU A 185 -2.66 1.33 15.94
C LEU A 185 -2.67 2.84 16.20
N ARG A 186 -3.78 3.33 16.75
CA ARG A 186 -4.01 4.72 17.12
C ARG A 186 -3.69 4.95 18.60
N THR A 187 -2.88 5.96 18.90
CA THR A 187 -2.51 6.36 20.28
C THR A 187 -2.95 7.79 20.62
N ASP A 188 -3.55 8.47 19.65
CA ASP A 188 -4.00 9.86 19.67
C ASP A 188 -5.52 10.00 19.91
N LEU A 189 -6.23 8.88 20.14
CA LEU A 189 -7.69 8.82 20.34
C LEU A 189 -8.09 8.37 21.75
N GLY A 190 -7.25 8.68 22.75
CA GLY A 190 -7.47 8.33 24.15
C GLY A 190 -7.08 6.88 24.50
N GLU A 191 -7.60 6.37 25.62
CA GLU A 191 -7.34 4.98 26.03
C GLU A 191 -8.04 4.00 25.07
N THR A 192 -7.31 2.98 24.63
CA THR A 192 -7.79 1.96 23.70
C THR A 192 -7.46 0.56 24.21
N VAL A 193 -8.14 -0.45 23.66
CA VAL A 193 -7.87 -1.87 23.93
C VAL A 193 -7.83 -2.66 22.64
N LEU A 194 -7.14 -3.80 22.68
CA LEU A 194 -7.05 -4.77 21.59
C LEU A 194 -7.95 -5.96 21.91
N ILE A 195 -8.76 -6.35 20.92
CA ILE A 195 -9.64 -7.52 20.98
C ILE A 195 -9.21 -8.49 19.89
N ALA A 196 -8.83 -9.71 20.28
CA ALA A 196 -8.62 -10.82 19.36
C ALA A 196 -9.94 -11.57 19.14
N ILE A 197 -10.29 -11.82 17.88
CA ILE A 197 -11.42 -12.64 17.47
C ILE A 197 -10.84 -13.94 16.90
N ASP A 198 -10.94 -15.03 17.64
CA ASP A 198 -10.33 -16.33 17.33
C ASP A 198 -11.34 -17.28 16.68
N LEU A 199 -11.42 -17.29 15.35
CA LEU A 199 -12.34 -18.20 14.64
C LEU A 199 -11.91 -19.66 14.72
N GLY A 200 -10.68 -19.95 15.16
CA GLY A 200 -10.21 -21.29 15.53
C GLY A 200 -10.83 -21.81 16.83
N ARG A 201 -11.56 -20.98 17.59
CA ARG A 201 -12.24 -21.32 18.85
C ARG A 201 -11.35 -22.10 19.83
N GLY A 202 -10.09 -21.66 19.98
CA GLY A 202 -9.12 -22.23 20.90
C GLY A 202 -8.44 -23.53 20.44
N LYS A 203 -8.71 -24.03 19.22
CA LYS A 203 -8.05 -25.24 18.69
C LYS A 203 -6.53 -25.07 18.54
N ASN A 204 -6.10 -23.85 18.21
CA ASN A 204 -4.69 -23.45 18.16
C ASN A 204 -3.79 -24.46 17.40
N ARG A 205 -4.19 -24.82 16.18
CA ARG A 205 -3.50 -25.78 15.34
C ARG A 205 -2.23 -25.19 14.73
N LEU A 206 -1.11 -25.93 14.80
CA LEU A 206 0.22 -25.48 14.34
C LEU A 206 0.70 -26.17 13.06
N GLY A 207 -0.02 -27.19 12.57
CA GLY A 207 0.37 -27.92 11.37
C GLY A 207 0.37 -27.00 10.14
N GLY A 208 1.48 -27.04 9.39
CA GLY A 208 1.69 -26.24 8.19
C GLY A 208 1.97 -24.76 8.44
N SER A 209 2.10 -24.33 9.71
CA SER A 209 2.37 -22.93 10.04
C SER A 209 3.77 -22.46 9.68
N ALA A 210 3.96 -21.15 9.54
CA ALA A 210 5.26 -20.49 9.46
C ALA A 210 6.17 -20.90 10.63
N PHE A 211 5.62 -21.04 11.84
CA PHE A 211 6.36 -21.53 13.00
C PHE A 211 6.87 -22.96 12.79
N ALA A 212 6.02 -23.89 12.35
CA ALA A 212 6.44 -25.26 12.06
C ALA A 212 7.54 -25.28 10.98
N GLN A 213 7.36 -24.51 9.90
CA GLN A 213 8.29 -24.43 8.79
C GLN A 213 9.70 -23.97 9.23
N VAL A 214 9.81 -22.89 10.01
CA VAL A 214 11.12 -22.39 10.47
C VAL A 214 11.78 -23.26 11.53
N MET A 215 11.01 -24.18 12.12
CA MET A 215 11.50 -25.25 12.99
C MET A 215 11.77 -26.55 12.22
N GLN A 216 11.74 -26.50 10.87
CA GLN A 216 11.96 -27.65 9.98
C GLN A 216 10.98 -28.81 10.26
N GLN A 217 9.75 -28.47 10.60
CA GLN A 217 8.67 -29.41 10.87
C GLN A 217 7.46 -29.08 9.99
N LEU A 218 6.61 -30.09 9.79
CA LEU A 218 5.29 -29.90 9.19
C LEU A 218 4.21 -29.77 10.27
N GLY A 219 4.28 -30.56 11.34
CA GLY A 219 3.19 -30.71 12.30
C GLY A 219 2.09 -31.66 11.80
N ASN A 220 1.05 -31.87 12.61
CA ASN A 220 0.06 -32.94 12.37
C ASN A 220 -1.38 -32.46 12.16
N ASP A 221 -1.73 -31.32 12.74
CA ASP A 221 -3.11 -30.81 12.73
C ASP A 221 -3.12 -29.41 12.13
N ALA A 222 -3.78 -29.26 10.99
CA ALA A 222 -3.81 -28.04 10.19
C ALA A 222 -5.01 -27.16 10.57
N PRO A 223 -4.84 -25.82 10.64
CA PRO A 223 -5.96 -24.88 10.68
C PRO A 223 -7.00 -25.15 9.59
N ASP A 224 -8.28 -24.88 9.89
CA ASP A 224 -9.40 -25.14 8.99
C ASP A 224 -10.59 -24.21 9.29
N VAL A 225 -11.46 -24.01 8.30
CA VAL A 225 -12.76 -23.37 8.48
C VAL A 225 -13.75 -24.39 9.05
N ASP A 226 -13.93 -24.36 10.37
CA ASP A 226 -14.82 -25.29 11.06
C ASP A 226 -16.31 -24.93 10.92
N SER A 227 -16.62 -23.66 10.70
CA SER A 227 -17.99 -23.16 10.59
C SER A 227 -18.07 -22.03 9.56
N ALA A 228 -18.82 -22.26 8.48
CA ALA A 228 -19.13 -21.21 7.50
C ALA A 228 -19.98 -20.09 8.14
N ASP A 229 -20.81 -20.41 9.12
CA ASP A 229 -21.65 -19.43 9.82
C ASP A 229 -20.81 -18.51 10.71
N ASP A 230 -19.75 -19.01 11.35
CA ASP A 230 -18.82 -18.17 12.12
C ASP A 230 -18.13 -17.15 11.21
N LEU A 231 -17.76 -17.54 9.99
CA LEU A 231 -17.13 -16.63 9.03
C LEU A 231 -18.10 -15.58 8.49
N LYS A 232 -19.37 -15.95 8.23
CA LYS A 232 -20.43 -14.98 7.91
C LYS A 232 -20.67 -14.00 9.05
N ALA A 233 -20.79 -14.52 10.28
CA ALA A 233 -20.99 -13.73 11.47
C ALA A 233 -19.82 -12.77 11.71
N PHE A 234 -18.59 -13.25 11.51
CA PHE A 234 -17.38 -12.43 11.59
C PHE A 234 -17.44 -11.27 10.61
N PHE A 235 -17.67 -11.56 9.33
CA PHE A 235 -17.77 -10.54 8.31
C PHE A 235 -18.87 -9.52 8.65
N ALA A 236 -20.08 -10.00 8.98
CA ALA A 236 -21.20 -9.13 9.33
C ALA A 236 -20.92 -8.23 10.55
N ALA A 237 -20.27 -8.77 11.59
CA ALA A 237 -19.89 -8.01 12.77
C ALA A 237 -18.85 -6.94 12.46
N ILE A 238 -17.82 -7.25 11.67
CA ILE A 238 -16.80 -6.27 11.26
C ILE A 238 -17.45 -5.15 10.43
N GLN A 239 -18.32 -5.50 9.47
CA GLN A 239 -19.04 -4.49 8.67
C GLN A 239 -19.97 -3.61 9.53
N GLU A 240 -20.66 -4.17 10.53
CA GLU A 240 -21.49 -3.42 11.46
C GLU A 240 -20.65 -2.45 12.32
N LEU A 241 -19.57 -2.94 12.92
CA LEU A 241 -18.66 -2.15 13.75
C LEU A 241 -17.97 -1.03 12.97
N ASN A 242 -17.58 -1.30 11.71
CA ASN A 242 -17.00 -0.30 10.82
C ASN A 242 -18.02 0.79 10.45
N ARG A 243 -19.24 0.41 10.05
CA ARG A 243 -20.33 1.37 9.77
C ARG A 243 -20.63 2.24 10.99
N ALA A 244 -20.58 1.67 12.20
CA ALA A 244 -20.77 2.38 13.46
C ALA A 244 -19.56 3.24 13.88
N GLY A 245 -18.42 3.19 13.17
CA GLY A 245 -17.20 3.94 13.50
C GLY A 245 -16.56 3.51 14.83
N MET A 246 -16.74 2.23 15.21
CA MET A 246 -16.25 1.69 16.49
C MET A 246 -14.85 1.06 16.38
N LEU A 247 -14.37 0.79 15.17
CA LEU A 247 -13.04 0.22 14.92
C LEU A 247 -12.04 1.34 14.61
N LEU A 248 -10.90 1.32 15.31
CA LEU A 248 -9.79 2.24 15.08
C LEU A 248 -8.72 1.64 14.17
N ALA A 249 -8.50 0.33 14.33
CA ALA A 249 -7.57 -0.46 13.55
C ALA A 249 -8.11 -1.89 13.42
N TYR A 250 -7.72 -2.55 12.34
CA TYR A 250 -8.05 -3.93 12.03
C TYR A 250 -6.83 -4.57 11.38
N HIS A 251 -6.51 -5.79 11.76
CA HIS A 251 -5.57 -6.64 11.03
C HIS A 251 -5.95 -8.10 11.20
N ASP A 252 -5.91 -8.88 10.13
CA ASP A 252 -6.26 -10.28 10.19
C ASP A 252 -5.15 -11.15 10.81
N ARG A 253 -5.47 -12.42 11.11
CA ARG A 253 -4.47 -13.41 11.52
C ARG A 253 -4.24 -14.40 10.39
N SER A 254 -3.00 -14.42 9.91
CA SER A 254 -2.53 -15.25 8.80
C SER A 254 -1.14 -15.83 9.13
N ASP A 255 -0.15 -15.72 8.23
CA ASP A 255 1.15 -16.34 8.40
C ASP A 255 1.92 -15.75 9.60
N GLY A 256 2.49 -16.60 10.44
CA GLY A 256 3.13 -16.18 11.68
C GLY A 256 2.18 -15.91 12.85
N GLY A 257 0.87 -16.06 12.62
CA GLY A 257 -0.17 -16.09 13.64
C GLY A 257 -0.38 -14.76 14.35
N LEU A 258 -0.96 -14.83 15.56
CA LEU A 258 -1.26 -13.66 16.39
C LEU A 258 0.00 -12.82 16.68
N PHE A 259 1.17 -13.47 16.78
CA PHE A 259 2.42 -12.76 17.03
C PHE A 259 2.80 -11.82 15.89
N ALA A 260 2.75 -12.28 14.63
CA ALA A 260 3.04 -11.45 13.46
C ALA A 260 2.01 -10.31 13.33
N CYS A 261 0.72 -10.63 13.43
CA CYS A 261 -0.37 -9.66 13.42
C CYS A 261 -0.16 -8.51 14.42
N LEU A 262 0.13 -8.83 15.70
CA LEU A 262 0.39 -7.80 16.72
C LEU A 262 1.66 -6.98 16.43
N CYS A 263 2.70 -7.61 15.89
CA CYS A 263 3.94 -6.92 15.51
C CYS A 263 3.69 -5.95 14.35
N GLU A 264 2.98 -6.38 13.31
CA GLU A 264 2.68 -5.58 12.12
C GLU A 264 1.77 -4.39 12.45
N MET A 265 0.75 -4.60 13.29
CA MET A 265 -0.06 -3.51 13.86
C MET A 265 0.79 -2.50 14.64
N ALA A 266 1.71 -2.99 15.48
CA ALA A 266 2.64 -2.16 16.23
C ALA A 266 3.63 -1.39 15.35
N PHE A 267 4.07 -1.99 14.23
CA PHE A 267 4.93 -1.35 13.25
C PHE A 267 4.20 -0.22 12.53
N ALA A 268 2.98 -0.48 12.06
CA ALA A 268 2.15 0.50 11.37
C ALA A 268 1.75 1.68 12.27
N GLY A 269 1.43 1.41 13.55
CA GLY A 269 1.12 2.43 14.55
C GLY A 269 2.32 3.04 15.28
N HIS A 270 3.54 2.60 14.94
CA HIS A 270 4.79 3.01 15.60
C HIS A 270 4.70 3.06 17.13
N THR A 271 4.18 1.99 17.74
CA THR A 271 3.92 1.96 19.19
C THR A 271 4.20 0.59 19.81
N GLY A 272 4.48 0.55 21.11
CA GLY A 272 4.59 -0.71 21.84
C GLY A 272 3.23 -1.37 22.06
N VAL A 273 3.20 -2.67 22.34
CA VAL A 273 1.98 -3.41 22.65
C VAL A 273 2.19 -4.30 23.86
N SER A 274 1.25 -4.25 24.80
CA SER A 274 1.20 -5.09 25.99
C SER A 274 0.05 -6.08 25.89
N VAL A 275 0.34 -7.38 25.93
CA VAL A 275 -0.66 -8.46 25.79
C VAL A 275 -0.63 -9.41 26.97
N ASN A 276 -1.81 -9.83 27.42
CA ASN A 276 -2.02 -10.93 28.35
C ASN A 276 -2.55 -12.15 27.56
N LEU A 277 -1.87 -13.29 27.71
CA LEU A 277 -2.15 -14.54 27.00
C LEU A 277 -3.00 -15.53 27.80
N ASP A 278 -3.39 -15.20 29.03
CA ASP A 278 -4.05 -16.15 29.95
C ASP A 278 -5.30 -16.75 29.32
N ILE A 279 -6.17 -15.89 28.79
CA ILE A 279 -7.44 -16.31 28.19
C ILE A 279 -7.25 -17.12 26.89
N LEU A 280 -6.14 -16.93 26.19
CA LEU A 280 -5.82 -17.63 24.93
C LEU A 280 -5.13 -18.98 25.16
N THR A 281 -4.66 -19.23 26.38
CA THR A 281 -3.91 -20.46 26.74
C THR A 281 -4.72 -21.38 27.66
N LEU A 282 -6.00 -21.09 27.88
CA LEU A 282 -6.91 -21.95 28.64
C LEU A 282 -7.14 -23.25 27.87
N ASP A 283 -6.97 -24.38 28.57
CA ASP A 283 -7.29 -25.70 28.02
C ASP A 283 -8.80 -25.87 28.01
N THR A 284 -9.39 -26.02 26.82
CA THR A 284 -10.83 -26.25 26.66
C THR A 284 -11.21 -27.71 26.91
N GLY A 285 -10.21 -28.61 26.99
CA GLY A 285 -10.40 -30.01 27.37
C GLY A 285 -9.94 -30.30 28.79
N HIS A 286 -10.64 -31.19 29.50
CA HIS A 286 -10.07 -31.89 30.66
C HIS A 286 -9.06 -32.92 30.16
N GLY A 287 -7.91 -32.46 29.66
CA GLY A 287 -6.80 -33.36 29.32
C GLY A 287 -6.39 -34.10 30.58
N ALA A 288 -6.60 -35.42 30.61
CA ALA A 288 -6.18 -36.25 31.72
C ALA A 288 -4.67 -36.11 31.93
N ASP A 289 -4.27 -35.68 33.11
CA ASP A 289 -2.86 -35.56 33.45
C ASP A 289 -2.26 -36.95 33.63
N TRP A 290 -1.64 -37.47 32.58
CA TRP A 290 -0.89 -38.72 32.61
C TRP A 290 0.60 -38.41 32.75
N GLY A 291 1.21 -38.84 33.86
CA GLY A 291 2.63 -38.65 34.11
C GLY A 291 3.09 -39.22 35.46
N ASP A 292 4.39 -39.50 35.58
CA ASP A 292 5.00 -39.83 36.88
C ASP A 292 4.97 -38.57 37.76
N ALA A 293 4.35 -38.68 38.94
CA ALA A 293 4.25 -37.59 39.92
C ALA A 293 5.60 -36.94 40.25
N LYS A 294 6.72 -37.66 40.05
CA LYS A 294 8.08 -37.15 40.25
C LYS A 294 8.55 -36.12 39.21
N ASN A 295 7.96 -36.08 38.02
CA ASN A 295 8.35 -35.20 36.91
C ASN A 295 7.29 -34.15 36.55
N TRP A 296 6.26 -34.00 37.39
CA TRP A 296 5.11 -33.14 37.15
C TRP A 296 5.48 -31.69 36.84
N ALA A 297 6.41 -31.10 37.59
CA ALA A 297 6.82 -29.70 37.40
C ALA A 297 7.43 -29.46 36.02
N THR A 298 8.21 -30.41 35.50
CA THR A 298 8.84 -30.33 34.17
C THR A 298 7.81 -30.56 33.06
N GLN A 299 6.94 -31.56 33.21
CA GLN A 299 5.89 -31.88 32.22
C GLN A 299 4.87 -30.74 32.08
N VAL A 300 4.44 -30.16 33.20
CA VAL A 300 3.55 -28.99 33.22
C VAL A 300 4.25 -27.75 32.65
N GLY A 301 5.56 -27.58 32.91
CA GLY A 301 6.35 -26.50 32.32
C GLY A 301 6.37 -26.53 30.79
N GLU A 302 6.69 -27.69 30.22
CA GLU A 302 6.74 -27.86 28.75
C GLU A 302 5.36 -27.74 28.10
N ARG A 303 4.32 -28.34 28.69
CA ARG A 303 2.93 -28.19 28.20
C ARG A 303 2.50 -26.72 28.21
N ARG A 304 2.90 -25.95 29.22
CA ARG A 304 2.62 -24.50 29.26
C ARG A 304 3.37 -23.76 28.16
N ASN A 305 4.64 -24.06 27.94
CA ASN A 305 5.41 -23.47 26.83
C ASN A 305 4.74 -23.76 25.48
N GLU A 306 4.31 -25.01 25.26
CA GLU A 306 3.59 -25.42 24.06
C GLU A 306 2.29 -24.63 23.87
N GLN A 307 1.47 -24.48 24.92
CA GLN A 307 0.23 -23.68 24.86
C GLN A 307 0.51 -22.21 24.51
N THR A 308 1.58 -21.62 25.07
CA THR A 308 1.99 -20.25 24.73
C THR A 308 2.38 -20.14 23.25
N LEU A 309 3.17 -21.10 22.74
CA LEU A 309 3.55 -21.13 21.32
C LEU A 309 2.33 -21.32 20.42
N ARG A 310 1.43 -22.23 20.79
CA ARG A 310 0.16 -22.48 20.10
C ARG A 310 -0.70 -21.21 20.03
N ALA A 311 -0.90 -20.52 21.14
CA ALA A 311 -1.69 -19.28 21.17
C ALA A 311 -1.11 -18.16 20.30
N LEU A 312 0.22 -18.10 20.18
CA LEU A 312 0.92 -17.04 19.43
C LEU A 312 1.06 -17.35 17.94
N PHE A 313 1.32 -18.60 17.59
CA PHE A 313 1.77 -18.98 16.25
C PHE A 313 0.81 -19.90 15.49
N ASN A 314 -0.37 -20.18 16.04
CA ASN A 314 -1.43 -20.78 15.23
C ASN A 314 -1.88 -19.80 14.15
N GLU A 315 -2.21 -20.34 12.99
CA GLU A 315 -2.65 -19.60 11.81
C GLU A 315 -4.12 -19.90 11.52
N GLU A 316 -4.91 -20.07 12.59
CA GLU A 316 -6.36 -20.13 12.52
C GLU A 316 -6.89 -18.76 12.06
N LEU A 317 -8.04 -18.76 11.38
CA LEU A 317 -8.66 -17.49 10.96
C LEU A 317 -9.04 -16.62 12.16
N GLY A 318 -9.11 -15.32 11.92
CA GLY A 318 -9.43 -14.35 12.94
C GLY A 318 -8.86 -12.98 12.62
N ALA A 319 -9.00 -12.07 13.57
CA ALA A 319 -8.42 -10.73 13.47
C ALA A 319 -8.15 -10.15 14.86
N VAL A 320 -7.30 -9.13 14.90
CA VAL A 320 -7.17 -8.22 16.03
C VAL A 320 -7.78 -6.89 15.64
N VAL A 321 -8.69 -6.38 16.48
CA VAL A 321 -9.26 -5.04 16.34
C VAL A 321 -8.86 -4.15 17.49
N GLN A 322 -8.58 -2.90 17.18
CA GLN A 322 -8.39 -1.85 18.17
C GLN A 322 -9.66 -1.03 18.31
N VAL A 323 -10.09 -0.81 19.56
CA VAL A 323 -11.29 -0.02 19.87
C VAL A 323 -11.03 0.93 21.03
N ARG A 324 -11.82 2.01 21.12
CA ARG A 324 -11.80 2.88 22.30
C ARG A 324 -12.17 2.10 23.55
N ALA A 325 -11.44 2.32 24.64
CA ALA A 325 -11.60 1.56 25.89
C ALA A 325 -13.01 1.73 26.49
N GLU A 326 -13.64 2.89 26.31
CA GLU A 326 -15.01 3.16 26.72
C GLU A 326 -16.06 2.40 25.89
N GLN A 327 -15.77 2.11 24.61
CA GLN A 327 -16.67 1.42 23.69
C GLN A 327 -16.49 -0.11 23.69
N LYS A 328 -15.50 -0.64 24.42
CA LYS A 328 -15.18 -2.09 24.42
C LYS A 328 -16.38 -2.99 24.77
N SER A 329 -17.26 -2.54 25.67
CA SER A 329 -18.44 -3.30 26.08
C SER A 329 -19.46 -3.41 24.94
N ASP A 330 -19.65 -2.31 24.19
CA ASP A 330 -20.57 -2.25 23.06
C ASP A 330 -20.06 -3.09 21.89
N VAL A 331 -18.76 -3.01 21.62
CA VAL A 331 -18.11 -3.86 20.61
C VAL A 331 -18.28 -5.35 20.96
N MET A 332 -18.03 -5.72 22.22
CA MET A 332 -18.24 -7.09 22.69
C MET A 332 -19.72 -7.49 22.68
N ASN A 333 -20.66 -6.56 22.83
CA ASN A 333 -22.10 -6.82 22.68
C ASN A 333 -22.45 -7.15 21.23
N VAL A 334 -21.92 -6.41 20.26
CA VAL A 334 -22.09 -6.70 18.82
C VAL A 334 -21.53 -8.08 18.50
N LEU A 335 -20.29 -8.38 18.93
CA LEU A 335 -19.68 -9.70 18.72
C LEU A 335 -20.51 -10.82 19.37
N ARG A 336 -21.09 -10.60 20.56
CA ARG A 336 -22.03 -11.54 21.18
C ARG A 336 -23.32 -11.72 20.38
N ALA A 337 -23.89 -10.64 19.86
CA ALA A 337 -25.12 -10.69 19.06
C ALA A 337 -24.92 -11.50 17.77
N HIS A 338 -23.71 -11.49 17.21
CA HIS A 338 -23.31 -12.34 16.08
C HIS A 338 -22.81 -13.73 16.50
N GLY A 339 -22.87 -14.12 17.78
CA GLY A 339 -22.46 -15.45 18.25
C GLY A 339 -20.95 -15.67 18.43
N LEU A 340 -20.15 -14.61 18.33
CA LEU A 340 -18.69 -14.62 18.42
C LEU A 340 -18.15 -14.27 19.81
N GLY A 341 -19.03 -13.98 20.77
CA GLY A 341 -18.61 -13.55 22.11
C GLY A 341 -17.74 -14.56 22.86
N ALA A 342 -17.92 -15.87 22.60
CA ALA A 342 -17.15 -16.93 23.26
C ALA A 342 -15.71 -17.06 22.71
N CYS A 343 -15.46 -16.56 21.50
CA CYS A 343 -14.15 -16.58 20.84
C CYS A 343 -13.55 -15.18 20.65
N SER A 344 -14.12 -14.16 21.29
CA SER A 344 -13.63 -12.79 21.28
C SER A 344 -13.05 -12.44 22.64
N HIS A 345 -11.80 -11.97 22.67
CA HIS A 345 -11.05 -11.76 23.90
C HIS A 345 -10.37 -10.40 23.91
N ILE A 346 -10.55 -9.64 24.99
CA ILE A 346 -9.74 -8.44 25.23
C ILE A 346 -8.36 -8.93 25.67
N ILE A 347 -7.35 -8.73 24.82
CA ILE A 347 -6.03 -9.33 25.01
C ILE A 347 -4.99 -8.31 25.49
N GLY A 348 -5.21 -7.01 25.31
CA GLY A 348 -4.15 -6.05 25.60
C GLY A 348 -4.47 -4.62 25.20
N LYS A 349 -3.40 -3.82 25.10
CA LYS A 349 -3.46 -2.42 24.63
C LYS A 349 -2.09 -1.93 24.13
N PRO A 350 -2.05 -0.83 23.36
CA PRO A 350 -0.81 -0.11 23.09
C PRO A 350 -0.11 0.35 24.38
N ASN A 351 1.21 0.50 24.35
CA ASN A 351 2.01 0.99 25.47
C ASN A 351 3.06 2.03 25.02
N PRO A 352 3.42 3.00 25.89
CA PRO A 352 4.35 4.08 25.54
C PRO A 352 5.84 3.70 25.69
N ARG A 353 6.15 2.44 26.01
CA ARG A 353 7.52 1.98 26.31
C ARG A 353 8.26 1.46 25.07
N ASP A 354 7.60 1.50 23.90
CA ASP A 354 8.08 1.00 22.60
C ASP A 354 8.58 -0.45 22.62
N VAL A 355 7.88 -1.31 23.37
CA VAL A 355 8.16 -2.74 23.48
C VAL A 355 6.94 -3.58 23.13
N ILE A 356 7.19 -4.72 22.50
CA ILE A 356 6.23 -5.82 22.42
C ILE A 356 6.46 -6.68 23.66
N GLU A 357 5.50 -6.67 24.58
CA GLU A 357 5.54 -7.44 25.82
C GLU A 357 4.34 -8.37 25.94
N LEU A 358 4.61 -9.62 26.29
CA LEU A 358 3.61 -10.67 26.46
C LEU A 358 3.71 -11.19 27.89
N SER A 359 2.56 -11.30 28.54
CA SER A 359 2.42 -11.77 29.91
C SER A 359 1.50 -12.97 30.00
N ARG A 360 1.80 -13.85 30.96
CA ARG A 360 0.98 -15.00 31.33
C ARG A 360 1.12 -15.25 32.83
N ASP A 361 0.02 -15.52 33.52
CA ASP A 361 -0.07 -15.73 34.96
C ASP A 361 0.58 -14.59 35.76
N ALA A 362 0.31 -13.35 35.31
CA ALA A 362 0.91 -12.12 35.80
C ALA A 362 2.45 -12.06 35.73
N ARG A 363 3.09 -12.90 34.90
CA ARG A 363 4.53 -12.89 34.64
C ARG A 363 4.82 -12.47 33.21
N GLU A 364 5.87 -11.68 33.02
CA GLU A 364 6.41 -11.37 31.70
C GLU A 364 7.08 -12.63 31.14
N VAL A 365 6.59 -13.13 29.99
CA VAL A 365 7.13 -14.32 29.32
C VAL A 365 7.90 -13.95 28.04
N TYR A 366 7.68 -12.76 27.50
CA TYR A 366 8.40 -12.24 26.35
C TYR A 366 8.44 -10.71 26.40
N LYS A 367 9.59 -10.13 26.05
CA LYS A 367 9.76 -8.70 25.87
C LYS A 367 10.87 -8.42 24.85
N GLN A 368 10.56 -7.60 23.86
CA GLN A 368 11.54 -7.08 22.92
C GLN A 368 11.19 -5.65 22.50
N PRO A 369 12.19 -4.79 22.24
CA PRO A 369 11.96 -3.50 21.60
C PRO A 369 11.25 -3.68 20.26
N ARG A 370 10.23 -2.86 19.97
CA ARG A 370 9.51 -2.91 18.68
C ARG A 370 10.48 -2.68 17.51
N VAL A 371 11.40 -1.72 17.63
CA VAL A 371 12.43 -1.46 16.61
C VAL A 371 13.25 -2.69 16.26
N ALA A 372 13.68 -3.46 17.26
CA ALA A 372 14.48 -4.66 17.04
C ALA A 372 13.70 -5.71 16.23
N LEU A 373 12.41 -5.89 16.55
CA LEU A 373 11.53 -6.78 15.80
C LEU A 373 11.25 -6.26 14.39
N ARG A 374 11.05 -4.95 14.21
CA ARG A 374 10.86 -4.33 12.90
C ARG A 374 12.10 -4.50 12.01
N GLN A 375 13.30 -4.36 12.56
CA GLN A 375 14.55 -4.62 11.82
C GLN A 375 14.65 -6.09 11.39
N ILE A 376 14.35 -7.02 12.29
CA ILE A 376 14.33 -8.46 11.97
C ILE A 376 13.32 -8.77 10.85
N TRP A 377 12.11 -8.22 10.95
CA TRP A 377 11.06 -8.37 9.95
C TRP A 377 11.45 -7.75 8.60
N SER A 378 12.19 -6.64 8.61
CA SER A 378 12.62 -5.93 7.39
C SER A 378 13.88 -6.51 6.74
N GLU A 379 14.55 -7.45 7.41
CA GLU A 379 15.85 -7.99 6.99
C GLU A 379 15.78 -8.67 5.60
N THR A 380 14.69 -9.37 5.29
CA THR A 380 14.49 -10.00 3.99
C THR A 380 14.39 -8.96 2.87
N SER A 381 13.53 -7.96 3.03
CA SER A 381 13.35 -6.88 2.05
C SER A 381 14.65 -6.11 1.83
N TRP A 382 15.35 -5.77 2.92
CA TRP A 382 16.66 -5.12 2.87
C TRP A 382 17.69 -5.94 2.08
N ARG A 383 17.85 -7.22 2.38
CA ARG A 383 18.82 -8.08 1.69
C ARG A 383 18.47 -8.26 0.20
N MET A 384 17.19 -8.38 -0.14
CA MET A 384 16.75 -8.47 -1.53
C MET A 384 17.01 -7.17 -2.30
N ALA A 385 16.64 -6.02 -1.73
CA ALA A 385 16.91 -4.71 -2.32
C ALA A 385 18.43 -4.48 -2.47
N ARG A 386 19.23 -4.80 -1.44
CA ARG A 386 20.69 -4.66 -1.48
C ARG A 386 21.37 -5.54 -2.54
N LEU A 387 20.78 -6.69 -2.87
CA LEU A 387 21.28 -7.58 -3.93
C LEU A 387 20.88 -7.10 -5.33
N ARG A 388 19.73 -6.43 -5.46
CA ARG A 388 19.11 -6.06 -6.73
C ARG A 388 19.40 -4.61 -7.16
N ASP A 389 19.40 -3.70 -6.19
CA ASP A 389 19.41 -2.24 -6.34
C ASP A 389 20.76 -1.66 -5.85
N ASN A 390 20.88 -0.33 -5.78
CA ASN A 390 22.05 0.30 -5.16
C ASN A 390 22.13 -0.05 -3.65
N PRO A 391 23.20 -0.71 -3.19
CA PRO A 391 23.36 -1.10 -1.79
C PRO A 391 23.29 0.06 -0.80
N ASP A 392 23.80 1.24 -1.16
CA ASP A 392 23.80 2.41 -0.27
C ASP A 392 22.38 2.91 -0.01
N CYS A 393 21.50 2.84 -1.01
CA CYS A 393 20.08 3.17 -0.85
C CYS A 393 19.38 2.12 0.03
N ALA A 394 19.59 0.83 -0.24
CA ALA A 394 19.02 -0.24 0.58
C ALA A 394 19.48 -0.16 2.05
N ASP A 395 20.77 0.10 2.28
CA ASP A 395 21.36 0.26 3.61
C ASP A 395 20.80 1.52 4.32
N ALA A 396 20.60 2.63 3.60
CA ALA A 396 20.01 3.85 4.15
C ALA A 396 18.53 3.66 4.55
N GLU A 397 17.73 2.97 3.73
CA GLU A 397 16.32 2.67 4.03
C GLU A 397 16.19 1.72 5.22
N TYR A 398 17.05 0.70 5.32
CA TYR A 398 17.05 -0.20 6.46
C TYR A 398 17.52 0.49 7.75
N ALA A 399 18.58 1.30 7.68
CA ALA A 399 19.13 2.01 8.84
C ALA A 399 18.13 3.00 9.47
N ARG A 400 17.18 3.56 8.68
CA ARG A 400 16.14 4.47 9.21
C ARG A 400 15.25 3.81 10.25
N ILE A 401 15.08 2.49 10.21
CA ILE A 401 14.20 1.76 11.14
C ILE A 401 14.66 1.92 12.60
N ALA A 402 15.97 2.09 12.80
CA ALA A 402 16.57 2.29 14.12
C ALA A 402 16.27 3.67 14.73
N ASP A 403 15.76 4.60 13.92
CA ASP A 403 15.44 5.95 14.38
C ASP A 403 14.09 5.98 15.09
N VAL A 404 14.14 5.90 16.43
CA VAL A 404 12.96 6.02 17.30
C VAL A 404 12.40 7.46 17.38
N THR A 405 13.12 8.43 16.81
CA THR A 405 12.68 9.83 16.79
C THR A 405 11.91 10.19 15.52
N ASP A 406 11.84 9.27 14.55
CA ASP A 406 11.01 9.41 13.37
C ASP A 406 9.52 9.45 13.76
N THR A 407 8.96 10.65 13.75
CA THR A 407 7.54 10.93 14.06
C THR A 407 6.58 10.51 12.95
N GLY A 408 7.10 10.03 11.82
CA GLY A 408 6.29 9.79 10.62
C GLY A 408 5.92 11.10 9.92
N MET A 409 5.25 10.98 8.76
CA MET A 409 4.79 12.13 7.99
C MET A 409 3.99 13.11 8.85
N THR A 410 4.41 14.37 8.90
CA THR A 410 3.74 15.43 9.67
C THR A 410 3.48 16.64 8.76
N PRO A 411 2.34 16.68 8.05
CA PRO A 411 2.04 17.75 7.10
C PRO A 411 1.89 19.12 7.79
N VAL A 412 2.41 20.17 7.14
CA VAL A 412 2.29 21.57 7.54
C VAL A 412 1.69 22.35 6.37
N LEU A 413 0.56 23.01 6.59
CA LEU A 413 -0.16 23.75 5.54
C LEU A 413 -0.08 25.25 5.81
N THR A 414 0.21 26.04 4.78
CA THR A 414 0.34 27.51 4.88
C THR A 414 -0.87 28.27 4.35
N PHE A 415 -1.93 27.55 3.97
CA PHE A 415 -3.17 28.08 3.42
C PHE A 415 -4.38 27.27 3.91
N ASP A 416 -5.58 27.81 3.72
CA ASP A 416 -6.83 27.10 4.02
C ASP A 416 -7.17 26.11 2.89
N LEU A 417 -7.22 24.82 3.22
CA LEU A 417 -7.61 23.75 2.29
C LEU A 417 -9.01 23.91 1.73
N GLN A 418 -9.92 24.53 2.50
CA GLN A 418 -11.31 24.68 2.10
C GLN A 418 -11.52 25.88 1.16
N GLU A 419 -10.52 26.75 1.00
CA GLU A 419 -10.57 27.89 0.11
C GLU A 419 -10.43 27.45 -1.36
N ASP A 420 -11.55 27.37 -2.07
CA ASP A 420 -11.54 27.26 -3.53
C ASP A 420 -11.27 28.63 -4.17
N VAL A 421 -9.97 28.94 -4.35
CA VAL A 421 -9.54 30.19 -4.99
C VAL A 421 -9.97 30.33 -6.44
N ALA A 422 -10.39 29.25 -7.11
CA ALA A 422 -10.87 29.29 -8.50
C ALA A 422 -12.37 29.53 -8.59
N ALA A 423 -13.12 29.38 -7.49
CA ALA A 423 -14.58 29.48 -7.47
C ALA A 423 -15.15 30.78 -8.09
N PRO A 424 -14.61 32.00 -7.83
CA PRO A 424 -15.13 33.22 -8.44
C PRO A 424 -15.04 33.19 -9.97
N MET A 425 -14.02 32.54 -10.51
CA MET A 425 -13.73 32.47 -11.93
C MET A 425 -14.56 31.37 -12.59
N ILE A 426 -14.75 30.24 -11.91
CA ILE A 426 -15.68 29.17 -12.30
C ILE A 426 -17.11 29.72 -12.38
N ALA A 427 -17.52 30.54 -11.42
CA ALA A 427 -18.86 31.12 -11.35
C ALA A 427 -19.21 32.03 -12.55
N THR A 428 -18.21 32.55 -13.28
CA THR A 428 -18.45 33.31 -14.51
C THR A 428 -18.98 32.44 -15.66
N GLY A 429 -18.81 31.12 -15.58
CA GLY A 429 -19.09 30.17 -16.67
C GLY A 429 -18.03 30.15 -17.78
N VAL A 430 -17.02 31.02 -17.73
CA VAL A 430 -15.92 31.03 -18.71
C VAL A 430 -14.88 29.98 -18.33
N ARG A 431 -14.67 29.03 -19.24
CA ARG A 431 -13.76 27.90 -19.07
C ARG A 431 -12.62 27.98 -20.11
N PRO A 432 -11.42 28.43 -19.71
CA PRO A 432 -10.28 28.48 -20.63
C PRO A 432 -9.92 27.07 -21.11
N ARG A 433 -9.48 26.97 -22.37
CA ARG A 433 -9.07 25.69 -22.95
C ARG A 433 -7.64 25.36 -22.55
N VAL A 434 -7.44 24.14 -22.06
CA VAL A 434 -6.12 23.59 -21.73
C VAL A 434 -5.90 22.30 -22.52
N ALA A 435 -4.74 22.19 -23.17
CA ALA A 435 -4.35 20.97 -23.86
C ALA A 435 -3.74 20.00 -22.85
N ILE A 436 -4.40 18.85 -22.66
CA ILE A 436 -3.85 17.73 -21.91
C ILE A 436 -3.06 16.90 -22.93
N LEU A 437 -1.77 17.19 -22.99
CA LEU A 437 -0.88 16.67 -24.02
C LEU A 437 -0.43 15.27 -23.66
N ARG A 438 -0.57 14.35 -24.62
CA ARG A 438 -0.11 12.96 -24.48
C ARG A 438 0.54 12.43 -25.77
N GLU A 439 1.39 11.43 -25.59
CA GLU A 439 2.04 10.64 -26.63
C GLU A 439 1.77 9.14 -26.38
N GLN A 440 2.06 8.28 -27.35
CA GLN A 440 2.03 6.84 -27.17
C GLN A 440 2.82 6.42 -25.92
N GLY A 441 2.16 5.72 -24.99
CA GLY A 441 2.75 5.27 -23.72
C GLY A 441 2.52 6.21 -22.52
N VAL A 442 2.01 7.43 -22.74
CA VAL A 442 1.50 8.29 -21.65
C VAL A 442 0.25 7.65 -21.04
N ASN A 443 0.16 7.62 -19.72
CA ASN A 443 -0.87 6.86 -19.00
C ASN A 443 -1.55 7.62 -17.84
N SER A 444 -1.15 8.87 -17.58
CA SER A 444 -1.69 9.69 -16.46
C SER A 444 -2.54 10.88 -16.92
N HIS A 445 -3.02 10.85 -18.18
CA HIS A 445 -3.70 11.98 -18.81
C HIS A 445 -5.15 12.14 -18.38
N VAL A 446 -5.81 11.08 -17.90
CA VAL A 446 -7.23 11.13 -17.53
C VAL A 446 -7.42 11.86 -16.20
N GLU A 447 -6.65 11.49 -15.17
CA GLU A 447 -6.64 12.16 -13.88
C GLU A 447 -6.13 13.61 -14.02
N THR A 448 -5.15 13.87 -14.90
CA THR A 448 -4.69 15.23 -15.22
C THR A 448 -5.83 16.06 -15.84
N ALA A 449 -6.56 15.50 -16.81
CA ALA A 449 -7.70 16.18 -17.42
C ALA A 449 -8.80 16.49 -16.39
N TRP A 450 -9.05 15.53 -15.49
CA TRP A 450 -10.05 15.69 -14.44
C TRP A 450 -9.73 16.83 -13.48
N VAL A 451 -8.50 16.92 -12.95
CA VAL A 451 -8.16 17.99 -12.01
C VAL A 451 -8.20 19.38 -12.65
N MET A 452 -7.82 19.49 -13.93
CA MET A 452 -7.97 20.73 -14.69
C MET A 452 -9.44 21.07 -14.94
N HIS A 453 -10.27 20.08 -15.25
CA HIS A 453 -11.71 20.27 -15.36
C HIS A 453 -12.34 20.74 -14.04
N ARG A 454 -12.00 20.11 -12.92
CA ARG A 454 -12.46 20.49 -11.58
C ARG A 454 -12.00 21.91 -11.20
N ALA A 455 -10.80 22.31 -11.61
CA ALA A 455 -10.29 23.67 -11.42
C ALA A 455 -10.94 24.73 -12.33
N GLY A 456 -11.82 24.34 -13.28
CA GLY A 456 -12.58 25.28 -14.11
C GLY A 456 -12.12 25.43 -15.56
N PHE A 457 -11.32 24.51 -16.08
CA PHE A 457 -10.86 24.52 -17.48
C PHE A 457 -11.68 23.58 -18.38
N ASP A 458 -11.69 23.87 -19.68
CA ASP A 458 -12.06 22.90 -20.70
C ASP A 458 -10.80 22.09 -21.06
N ALA A 459 -10.65 20.94 -20.40
CA ALA A 459 -9.55 20.01 -20.60
C ALA A 459 -9.75 19.22 -21.89
N ILE A 460 -8.87 19.44 -22.87
CA ILE A 460 -8.95 18.82 -24.19
C ILE A 460 -7.86 17.76 -24.30
N ASP A 461 -8.23 16.53 -24.63
CA ASP A 461 -7.27 15.49 -25.02
C ASP A 461 -6.56 15.90 -26.31
N VAL A 462 -5.25 16.07 -26.24
CA VAL A 462 -4.42 16.42 -27.40
C VAL A 462 -3.32 15.38 -27.51
N HIS A 463 -3.49 14.44 -28.43
CA HIS A 463 -2.42 13.52 -28.77
C HIS A 463 -1.40 14.21 -29.69
N MET A 464 -0.13 13.82 -29.62
CA MET A 464 0.90 14.33 -30.54
C MET A 464 0.52 14.15 -32.03
N SER A 465 -0.20 13.07 -32.36
CA SER A 465 -0.73 12.84 -33.71
C SER A 465 -1.78 13.86 -34.14
N ASP A 466 -2.52 14.49 -33.21
CA ASP A 466 -3.46 15.57 -33.51
C ASP A 466 -2.72 16.85 -33.89
N LEU A 467 -1.61 17.15 -33.22
CA LEU A 467 -0.73 18.26 -33.59
C LEU A 467 -0.05 18.01 -34.94
N ILE A 468 0.51 16.81 -35.15
CA ILE A 468 1.18 16.43 -36.40
C ILE A 468 0.25 16.51 -37.61
N SER A 469 -1.01 16.12 -37.45
CA SER A 469 -2.01 16.13 -38.53
C SER A 469 -2.81 17.44 -38.62
N GLY A 470 -2.58 18.38 -37.71
CA GLY A 470 -3.27 19.67 -37.67
C GLY A 470 -4.72 19.61 -37.18
N ARG A 471 -5.15 18.52 -36.53
CA ARG A 471 -6.47 18.40 -35.86
C ARG A 471 -6.58 19.27 -34.61
N ALA A 472 -5.44 19.59 -33.99
CA ALA A 472 -5.34 20.54 -32.89
C ALA A 472 -4.20 21.52 -33.15
N ARG A 473 -4.29 22.74 -32.60
CA ARG A 473 -3.22 23.73 -32.68
C ARG A 473 -2.96 24.37 -31.32
N LEU A 474 -1.69 24.47 -30.90
CA LEU A 474 -1.33 25.07 -29.61
C LEU A 474 -1.76 26.54 -29.45
N GLY A 475 -1.94 27.25 -30.57
CA GLY A 475 -2.48 28.62 -30.57
C GLY A 475 -3.90 28.73 -30.01
N ASP A 476 -4.66 27.64 -29.99
CA ASP A 476 -6.06 27.62 -29.53
C ASP A 476 -6.18 27.45 -28.01
N PHE A 477 -5.04 27.34 -27.30
CA PHE A 477 -4.98 27.03 -25.87
C PHE A 477 -4.29 28.13 -25.08
N THR A 478 -4.77 28.34 -23.86
CA THR A 478 -4.13 29.20 -22.85
C THR A 478 -3.11 28.41 -22.04
N GLY A 479 -3.27 27.08 -21.93
CA GLY A 479 -2.37 26.22 -21.18
C GLY A 479 -2.06 24.90 -21.88
N VAL A 480 -0.88 24.35 -21.61
CA VAL A 480 -0.48 22.98 -22.01
C VAL A 480 -0.03 22.22 -20.76
N ILE A 481 -0.59 21.05 -20.51
CA ILE A 481 -0.13 20.13 -19.48
C ILE A 481 0.41 18.88 -20.17
N ALA A 482 1.72 18.65 -20.10
CA ALA A 482 2.33 17.40 -20.53
C ALA A 482 2.17 16.35 -19.42
N ALA A 483 1.34 15.34 -19.68
CA ALA A 483 0.99 14.32 -18.69
C ALA A 483 2.09 13.27 -18.48
N GLY A 484 2.03 12.55 -17.36
CA GLY A 484 2.98 11.48 -17.02
C GLY A 484 2.71 10.12 -17.67
N GLY A 485 3.70 9.25 -17.62
CA GLY A 485 3.64 7.86 -18.11
C GLY A 485 4.99 7.36 -18.60
N PHE A 486 4.98 6.50 -19.62
CA PHE A 486 6.18 5.88 -20.19
C PHE A 486 6.16 6.09 -21.71
N SER A 487 6.27 7.34 -22.17
CA SER A 487 6.26 7.62 -23.61
C SER A 487 7.36 6.83 -24.32
N TYR A 488 6.99 6.09 -25.37
CA TYR A 488 7.88 5.13 -26.06
C TYR A 488 8.54 4.07 -25.15
N GLY A 489 7.96 3.78 -23.98
CA GLY A 489 8.56 2.87 -23.00
C GLY A 489 9.87 3.38 -22.40
N ASP A 490 10.09 4.71 -22.43
CA ASP A 490 11.32 5.40 -22.00
C ASP A 490 12.61 4.94 -22.72
N VAL A 491 12.47 4.27 -23.87
CA VAL A 491 13.60 3.89 -24.70
C VAL A 491 14.30 5.14 -25.24
N LEU A 492 15.64 5.15 -25.22
CA LEU A 492 16.50 6.30 -25.53
C LEU A 492 16.52 7.40 -24.45
N GLY A 493 15.97 7.12 -23.27
CA GLY A 493 15.86 8.03 -22.12
C GLY A 493 14.43 8.55 -21.96
N ALA A 494 13.95 8.64 -20.73
CA ALA A 494 12.57 9.03 -20.46
C ALA A 494 12.27 10.46 -20.97
N GLY A 495 11.13 10.62 -21.65
CA GLY A 495 10.71 11.88 -22.28
C GLY A 495 11.55 12.34 -23.50
N GLU A 496 12.66 11.69 -23.83
CA GLU A 496 13.56 12.08 -24.93
C GLU A 496 12.91 11.84 -26.31
N GLY A 497 12.30 10.68 -26.52
CA GLY A 497 11.63 10.35 -27.78
C GLY A 497 10.50 11.33 -28.10
N TRP A 498 9.72 11.70 -27.09
CA TRP A 498 8.64 12.68 -27.21
C TRP A 498 9.18 14.08 -27.51
N ALA A 499 10.18 14.56 -26.76
CA ALA A 499 10.79 15.86 -27.01
C ALA A 499 11.45 15.94 -28.40
N LYS A 500 12.19 14.91 -28.82
CA LYS A 500 12.85 14.87 -30.14
C LYS A 500 11.84 14.80 -31.29
N THR A 501 10.69 14.15 -31.10
CA THR A 501 9.61 14.18 -32.09
C THR A 501 9.11 15.61 -32.34
N ILE A 502 9.04 16.44 -31.28
CA ILE A 502 8.70 17.86 -31.40
C ILE A 502 9.84 18.62 -32.09
N LEU A 503 11.08 18.48 -31.60
CA LEU A 503 12.22 19.27 -32.09
C LEU A 503 12.60 18.95 -33.54
N PHE A 504 12.46 17.70 -33.97
CA PHE A 504 12.83 17.27 -35.33
C PHE A 504 11.71 17.46 -36.35
N ASN A 505 10.51 17.83 -35.91
CA ASN A 505 9.43 18.25 -36.79
C ASN A 505 9.35 19.79 -36.79
N ALA A 506 9.79 20.43 -37.88
CA ALA A 506 9.87 21.89 -37.96
C ALA A 506 8.56 22.61 -37.61
N MET A 507 7.41 22.06 -38.03
CA MET A 507 6.09 22.63 -37.73
C MET A 507 5.79 22.58 -36.23
N LEU A 508 6.07 21.45 -35.57
CA LEU A 508 5.85 21.32 -34.13
C LEU A 508 6.83 22.20 -33.36
N ALA A 509 8.12 22.17 -33.70
CA ALA A 509 9.13 22.99 -33.06
C ALA A 509 8.75 24.48 -33.08
N GLU A 510 8.29 24.99 -34.23
CA GLU A 510 7.78 26.35 -34.36
C GLU A 510 6.52 26.57 -33.50
N GLN A 511 5.56 25.66 -33.56
CA GLN A 511 4.30 25.77 -32.82
C GLN A 511 4.50 25.81 -31.29
N PHE A 512 5.39 24.97 -30.75
CA PHE A 512 5.76 24.98 -29.34
C PHE A 512 6.56 26.25 -28.98
N ALA A 513 7.52 26.66 -29.80
CA ALA A 513 8.28 27.89 -29.55
C ALA A 513 7.37 29.12 -29.53
N VAL A 514 6.41 29.23 -30.45
CA VAL A 514 5.41 30.30 -30.46
C VAL A 514 4.55 30.24 -29.20
N PHE A 515 4.10 29.05 -28.78
CA PHE A 515 3.33 28.89 -27.54
C PHE A 515 4.10 29.37 -26.30
N PHE A 516 5.37 29.00 -26.15
CA PHE A 516 6.18 29.40 -25.00
C PHE A 516 6.56 30.90 -24.99
N ASN A 517 6.61 31.55 -26.16
CA ASN A 517 6.90 32.99 -26.27
C ASN A 517 5.67 33.89 -26.11
N ARG A 518 4.46 33.33 -26.12
CA ARG A 518 3.24 34.09 -25.83
C ARG A 518 3.24 34.55 -24.36
N PRO A 519 2.81 35.79 -24.05
CA PRO A 519 2.80 36.30 -22.67
C PRO A 519 1.59 35.81 -21.86
N ASP A 520 0.56 35.27 -22.54
CA ASP A 520 -0.74 34.86 -21.97
C ASP A 520 -0.84 33.34 -21.78
N THR A 521 0.27 32.60 -21.87
CA THR A 521 0.29 31.14 -21.78
C THR A 521 0.95 30.62 -20.52
N PHE A 522 0.54 29.42 -20.10
CA PHE A 522 1.21 28.64 -19.06
C PHE A 522 1.46 27.20 -19.51
N ALA A 523 2.41 26.51 -18.87
CA ALA A 523 2.65 25.09 -19.09
C ALA A 523 3.11 24.34 -17.84
N LEU A 524 2.72 23.07 -17.76
CA LEU A 524 3.13 22.16 -16.70
C LEU A 524 3.63 20.85 -17.30
N GLY A 525 4.78 20.38 -16.86
CA GLY A 525 5.25 19.03 -17.14
C GLY A 525 5.21 18.17 -15.88
N ILE A 526 4.48 17.06 -15.90
CA ILE A 526 4.35 16.14 -14.76
C ILE A 526 5.07 14.82 -15.09
N CYS A 527 6.03 14.40 -14.27
CA CYS A 527 6.79 13.15 -14.43
C CYS A 527 7.38 12.98 -15.84
N ASN A 528 6.78 12.17 -16.72
CA ASN A 528 7.24 12.05 -18.11
C ASN A 528 7.08 13.33 -18.93
N GLY A 529 6.07 14.14 -18.63
CA GLY A 529 5.95 15.49 -19.16
C GLY A 529 7.02 16.44 -18.62
N CYS A 530 7.45 16.27 -17.36
CA CYS A 530 8.59 17.01 -16.78
C CYS A 530 9.88 16.69 -17.53
N GLN A 531 10.16 15.41 -17.71
CA GLN A 531 11.30 14.92 -18.49
C GLN A 531 11.27 15.44 -19.93
N MET A 532 10.13 15.33 -20.61
CA MET A 532 9.95 15.84 -21.97
C MET A 532 10.18 17.35 -22.06
N MET A 533 9.56 18.15 -21.19
CA MET A 533 9.74 19.60 -21.19
C MET A 533 11.17 20.03 -20.82
N SER A 534 11.86 19.28 -19.94
CA SER A 534 13.28 19.52 -19.63
C SER A 534 14.17 19.36 -20.87
N ASN A 535 13.83 18.40 -21.76
CA ASN A 535 14.50 18.20 -23.04
C ASN A 535 14.10 19.24 -24.10
N LEU A 536 13.00 19.98 -23.90
CA LEU A 536 12.59 21.12 -24.74
C LEU A 536 13.15 22.47 -24.26
N LYS A 537 14.00 22.51 -23.24
CA LYS A 537 14.42 23.78 -22.62
C LYS A 537 15.07 24.79 -23.59
N SER A 538 15.60 24.35 -24.73
CA SER A 538 16.16 25.22 -25.77
C SER A 538 15.13 26.14 -26.43
N ILE A 539 13.84 25.78 -26.38
CA ILE A 539 12.73 26.56 -26.94
C ILE A 539 11.78 27.13 -25.86
N ILE A 540 12.10 26.94 -24.57
CA ILE A 540 11.34 27.48 -23.43
C ILE A 540 12.13 28.67 -22.85
N PRO A 541 11.61 29.91 -22.97
CA PRO A 541 12.27 31.09 -22.40
C PRO A 541 12.47 30.93 -20.88
N GLY A 542 13.69 31.20 -20.40
CA GLY A 542 14.01 31.13 -18.97
C GLY A 542 14.29 29.73 -18.40
N ALA A 543 14.27 28.67 -19.22
CA ALA A 543 14.52 27.29 -18.78
C ALA A 543 16.00 26.84 -18.86
N HIS A 544 16.95 27.73 -19.17
CA HIS A 544 18.35 27.39 -19.40
C HIS A 544 19.01 26.67 -18.21
N ALA A 545 18.65 27.03 -16.98
CA ALA A 545 19.17 26.45 -15.76
C ALA A 545 18.56 25.08 -15.40
N TRP A 546 17.52 24.62 -16.10
CA TRP A 546 16.85 23.35 -15.77
C TRP A 546 17.78 22.14 -15.92
N PRO A 547 17.68 21.16 -14.99
CA PRO A 547 18.46 19.92 -15.05
C PRO A 547 17.94 19.00 -16.15
N LYS A 548 18.71 17.95 -16.41
CA LYS A 548 18.18 16.75 -17.08
C LYS A 548 17.71 15.77 -16.02
N PHE A 549 16.56 15.12 -16.21
CA PHE A 549 16.11 14.05 -15.33
C PHE A 549 16.60 12.70 -15.85
N THR A 550 17.29 11.93 -15.02
CA THR A 550 17.92 10.65 -15.37
C THR A 550 17.63 9.58 -14.31
N ARG A 551 18.17 8.37 -14.53
CA ARG A 551 18.02 7.20 -13.65
C ARG A 551 18.18 7.58 -12.17
N ASN A 552 17.23 7.13 -11.35
CA ASN A 552 17.31 7.30 -9.89
C ASN A 552 18.61 6.70 -9.35
N LYS A 553 19.20 7.31 -8.31
CA LYS A 553 20.41 6.75 -7.67
C LYS A 553 20.22 5.37 -7.06
N SER A 554 18.99 4.96 -6.77
CA SER A 554 18.66 3.60 -6.31
C SER A 554 18.83 2.55 -7.41
N GLU A 555 18.99 2.95 -8.67
CA GLU A 555 18.94 2.10 -9.87
C GLU A 555 17.59 1.39 -10.06
N GLN A 556 16.55 1.84 -9.35
CA GLN A 556 15.24 1.20 -9.32
C GLN A 556 14.11 2.20 -9.61
N PHE A 557 12.98 1.67 -10.09
CA PHE A 557 11.73 2.42 -10.11
C PHE A 557 11.23 2.65 -8.68
N GLU A 558 10.86 3.89 -8.37
CA GLU A 558 10.36 4.25 -7.05
C GLU A 558 8.89 4.66 -7.13
N SER A 559 8.01 3.80 -6.63
CA SER A 559 6.66 4.17 -6.24
C SER A 559 6.61 4.47 -4.75
N ARG A 560 6.57 5.75 -4.39
CA ARG A 560 6.63 6.22 -3.01
C ARG A 560 5.51 7.23 -2.75
N PHE A 561 5.16 7.35 -1.48
CA PHE A 561 4.42 8.50 -0.98
C PHE A 561 5.42 9.24 -0.09
N ALA A 562 5.84 10.43 -0.51
CA ALA A 562 7.00 11.11 0.05
C ALA A 562 6.64 12.53 0.48
N MET A 563 7.23 13.00 1.58
CA MET A 563 7.06 14.37 2.03
C MET A 563 7.79 15.33 1.08
N ALA A 564 7.09 16.38 0.65
CA ALA A 564 7.64 17.44 -0.16
C ALA A 564 7.28 18.82 0.41
N GLU A 565 8.22 19.74 0.34
CA GLU A 565 8.04 21.15 0.65
C GLU A 565 7.90 21.96 -0.64
N VAL A 566 6.89 22.83 -0.69
CA VAL A 566 6.73 23.84 -1.73
C VAL A 566 7.64 25.02 -1.41
N ALA A 567 8.60 25.28 -2.28
CA ALA A 567 9.54 26.39 -2.13
C ALA A 567 8.91 27.73 -2.54
N ASP A 568 9.38 28.82 -1.94
CA ASP A 568 9.05 30.17 -2.42
C ASP A 568 9.68 30.39 -3.79
N SER A 569 8.84 30.52 -4.83
CA SER A 569 9.27 30.60 -6.22
C SER A 569 8.26 31.37 -7.08
N PRO A 570 8.66 31.83 -8.28
CA PRO A 570 7.73 32.51 -9.20
C PRO A 570 6.59 31.64 -9.73
N SER A 571 6.62 30.30 -9.53
CA SER A 571 5.68 29.38 -10.17
C SER A 571 4.23 29.76 -9.90
N ILE A 572 3.48 29.99 -10.97
CA ILE A 572 2.06 30.35 -10.87
C ILE A 572 1.23 29.24 -10.21
N PHE A 573 1.69 27.98 -10.32
CA PHE A 573 1.02 26.81 -9.75
C PHE A 573 1.11 26.78 -8.23
N PHE A 574 2.18 27.34 -7.65
CA PHE A 574 2.46 27.28 -6.21
C PHE A 574 2.20 28.59 -5.47
N GLN A 575 1.50 29.54 -6.09
CA GLN A 575 1.17 30.81 -5.47
C GLN A 575 0.38 30.60 -4.15
N GLY A 576 0.89 31.17 -3.05
CA GLY A 576 0.27 31.05 -1.73
C GLY A 576 0.48 29.69 -1.05
N MET A 577 1.31 28.81 -1.62
CA MET A 577 1.63 27.49 -1.06
C MET A 577 3.03 27.40 -0.46
N ALA A 578 3.87 28.44 -0.59
CA ALA A 578 5.24 28.44 -0.07
C ALA A 578 5.27 28.03 1.42
N GLY A 579 6.21 27.15 1.77
CA GLY A 579 6.35 26.56 3.11
C GLY A 579 5.36 25.43 3.43
N THR A 580 4.42 25.11 2.53
CA THR A 580 3.58 23.92 2.69
C THR A 580 4.45 22.66 2.57
N GLN A 581 4.37 21.79 3.58
CA GLN A 581 4.97 20.48 3.60
C GLN A 581 3.86 19.43 3.61
N ALA A 582 3.75 18.63 2.56
CA ALA A 582 2.70 17.63 2.46
C ALA A 582 3.21 16.40 1.68
N PRO A 583 2.66 15.21 1.94
CA PRO A 583 3.06 14.04 1.20
C PRO A 583 2.44 14.05 -0.21
N ILE A 584 3.21 13.58 -1.19
CA ILE A 584 2.84 13.55 -2.61
C ILE A 584 3.18 12.19 -3.22
N ALA A 585 2.42 11.79 -4.25
CA ALA A 585 2.70 10.58 -4.99
C ALA A 585 3.97 10.72 -5.84
N VAL A 586 4.83 9.72 -5.77
CA VAL A 586 6.05 9.57 -6.56
C VAL A 586 5.98 8.22 -7.28
N ALA A 587 6.23 8.22 -8.59
CA ALA A 587 6.18 7.01 -9.42
C ALA A 587 7.08 7.18 -10.65
N HIS A 588 8.39 6.98 -10.49
CA HIS A 588 9.34 7.13 -11.60
C HIS A 588 10.63 6.34 -11.39
N GLY A 589 11.26 5.92 -12.50
CA GLY A 589 12.61 5.32 -12.53
C GLY A 589 13.72 6.27 -12.95
N GLU A 590 13.36 7.41 -13.57
CA GLU A 590 14.31 8.40 -14.10
C GLU A 590 14.00 9.83 -13.61
N GLY A 591 13.94 10.04 -12.29
CA GLY A 591 13.64 11.35 -11.70
C GLY A 591 14.78 12.02 -10.97
N PHE A 592 16.01 11.51 -11.09
CA PHE A 592 17.18 12.18 -10.53
C PHE A 592 17.49 13.45 -11.33
N ALA A 593 17.48 14.61 -10.66
CA ALA A 593 17.83 15.90 -11.25
C ALA A 593 19.35 16.01 -11.45
N ASP A 594 19.82 15.64 -12.64
CA ASP A 594 21.22 15.60 -13.02
C ASP A 594 21.67 16.93 -13.67
N PHE A 595 22.23 17.79 -12.83
CA PHE A 595 22.85 19.05 -13.25
C PHE A 595 24.23 18.88 -13.89
N SER A 596 24.84 17.69 -13.83
CA SER A 596 26.14 17.45 -14.48
C SER A 596 26.01 17.36 -15.99
N LEU A 597 24.82 17.00 -16.49
CA LEU A 597 24.53 16.91 -17.92
C LEU A 597 24.12 18.25 -18.51
N THR A 598 23.35 19.06 -17.76
CA THR A 598 22.89 20.38 -18.23
C THR A 598 22.29 21.21 -17.09
N GLY A 599 22.23 22.54 -17.29
CA GLY A 599 21.64 23.47 -16.33
C GLY A 599 22.63 23.89 -15.24
N SER A 600 22.11 24.52 -14.19
CA SER A 600 22.90 24.96 -13.04
C SER A 600 22.06 24.85 -11.77
N VAL A 601 22.55 24.11 -10.78
CA VAL A 601 21.84 23.90 -9.51
C VAL A 601 21.65 25.19 -8.72
N ASP A 602 22.58 26.15 -8.88
CA ASP A 602 22.57 27.43 -8.18
C ASP A 602 21.67 28.47 -8.87
N GLU A 603 21.46 28.33 -10.19
CA GLU A 603 20.61 29.25 -10.98
C GLU A 603 19.18 28.73 -11.15
N ALA A 604 18.96 27.42 -10.98
CA ALA A 604 17.65 26.81 -11.14
C ALA A 604 16.67 27.34 -10.08
N LEU A 605 15.53 27.86 -10.53
CA LEU A 605 14.46 28.33 -9.65
C LEU A 605 13.67 27.13 -9.16
N VAL A 606 14.02 26.66 -7.95
CA VAL A 606 13.40 25.49 -7.32
C VAL A 606 11.99 25.84 -6.85
N ALA A 607 11.03 24.99 -7.21
CA ALA A 607 9.62 25.13 -6.83
C ALA A 607 9.18 24.08 -5.80
N MET A 608 9.87 22.93 -5.72
CA MET A 608 9.57 21.87 -4.74
C MET A 608 10.82 21.08 -4.37
N ARG A 609 10.91 20.68 -3.10
CA ARG A 609 11.98 19.84 -2.55
C ARG A 609 11.42 18.65 -1.77
N PHE A 610 12.07 17.49 -1.83
CA PHE A 610 11.84 16.42 -0.87
C PHE A 610 12.39 16.80 0.50
N VAL A 611 11.60 16.51 1.53
CA VAL A 611 11.96 16.68 2.93
C VAL A 611 11.80 15.35 3.66
N ASP A 612 12.49 15.18 4.78
CA ASP A 612 12.22 14.07 5.69
C ASP A 612 10.93 14.29 6.51
N ASN A 613 10.61 13.33 7.36
CA ASN A 613 9.38 13.34 8.17
C ASN A 613 9.30 14.47 9.20
N VAL A 614 10.42 15.14 9.51
CA VAL A 614 10.47 16.31 10.41
C VAL A 614 10.62 17.62 9.62
N GLY A 615 10.46 17.58 8.31
CA GLY A 615 10.41 18.76 7.44
C GLY A 615 11.78 19.31 7.03
N GLN A 616 12.86 18.56 7.17
CA GLN A 616 14.20 19.00 6.74
C GLN A 616 14.49 18.56 5.30
N ILE A 617 14.99 19.48 4.48
CA ILE A 617 15.45 19.17 3.11
C ILE A 617 16.49 18.06 3.16
N THR A 618 16.30 17.02 2.33
CA THR A 618 17.11 15.81 2.45
C THR A 618 17.57 15.23 1.11
N GLN A 619 18.71 14.55 1.16
CA GLN A 619 19.19 13.66 0.10
C GLN A 619 19.20 12.20 0.56
N ARG A 620 18.72 11.92 1.78
CA ARG A 620 18.69 10.59 2.36
C ARG A 620 17.54 9.80 1.74
N TYR A 621 17.87 8.63 1.19
CA TYR A 621 16.89 7.66 0.71
C TYR A 621 16.20 6.95 1.90
N PRO A 622 14.88 6.66 1.83
CA PRO A 622 13.96 6.90 0.71
C PRO A 622 13.18 8.22 0.82
N TYR A 623 13.44 9.08 1.82
CA TYR A 623 12.75 10.39 1.95
C TYR A 623 12.95 11.25 0.69
N ASN A 624 14.16 11.25 0.17
CA ASN A 624 14.45 11.63 -1.20
C ASN A 624 14.59 10.34 -2.04
N PRO A 625 13.56 9.95 -2.82
CA PRO A 625 13.50 8.65 -3.46
C PRO A 625 14.50 8.50 -4.62
N ASN A 626 14.99 9.59 -5.20
CA ASN A 626 15.82 9.53 -6.41
C ASN A 626 17.24 10.07 -6.24
N GLY A 627 17.53 10.66 -5.09
CA GLY A 627 18.85 11.17 -4.73
C GLY A 627 19.17 12.54 -5.30
N SER A 628 18.18 13.29 -5.79
CA SER A 628 18.35 14.62 -6.39
C SER A 628 19.05 15.59 -5.42
N PRO A 629 20.01 16.40 -5.90
CA PRO A 629 20.74 17.34 -5.05
C PRO A 629 19.78 18.33 -4.39
N GLN A 630 20.05 18.66 -3.12
CA GLN A 630 19.24 19.55 -2.30
C GLN A 630 17.73 19.19 -2.27
N GLY A 631 17.38 17.93 -2.48
CA GLY A 631 15.98 17.48 -2.51
C GLY A 631 15.20 17.91 -3.75
N ILE A 632 15.81 18.56 -4.75
CA ILE A 632 15.07 19.19 -5.86
C ILE A 632 14.21 18.18 -6.61
N THR A 633 12.92 18.49 -6.77
CA THR A 633 11.97 17.67 -7.53
C THR A 633 11.04 18.47 -8.45
N SER A 634 11.07 19.81 -8.34
CA SER A 634 10.40 20.71 -9.28
C SER A 634 11.19 22.00 -9.48
N VAL A 635 11.19 22.50 -10.72
CA VAL A 635 11.79 23.79 -11.11
C VAL A 635 10.81 24.59 -11.98
N THR A 636 10.97 25.91 -11.99
CA THR A 636 10.13 26.84 -12.76
C THR A 636 10.97 27.81 -13.59
N THR A 637 10.35 28.56 -14.50
CA THR A 637 10.96 29.70 -15.19
C THR A 637 10.89 30.99 -14.37
N ALA A 638 11.70 31.99 -14.74
CA ALA A 638 11.77 33.27 -14.03
C ALA A 638 10.47 34.07 -14.02
N ASP A 639 9.64 33.90 -15.04
CA ASP A 639 8.29 34.49 -15.11
C ASP A 639 7.21 33.59 -14.49
N GLY A 640 7.58 32.40 -14.00
CA GLY A 640 6.70 31.49 -13.28
C GLY A 640 5.72 30.68 -14.12
N ARG A 641 5.59 30.97 -15.42
CA ARG A 641 4.52 30.44 -16.27
C ARG A 641 4.75 28.99 -16.67
N PHE A 642 5.99 28.52 -16.66
CA PHE A 642 6.36 27.16 -17.02
C PHE A 642 7.01 26.46 -15.84
N THR A 643 6.39 25.38 -15.37
CA THR A 643 6.86 24.58 -14.24
C THR A 643 6.97 23.12 -14.66
N VAL A 644 7.99 22.42 -14.18
CA VAL A 644 8.13 20.97 -14.34
C VAL A 644 8.31 20.34 -12.97
N LEU A 645 7.64 19.21 -12.73
CA LEU A 645 7.73 18.46 -11.48
C LEU A 645 7.72 16.94 -11.73
N MET A 646 8.54 16.20 -10.98
CA MET A 646 8.55 14.74 -11.03
C MET A 646 7.40 14.07 -10.27
N PRO A 647 6.95 14.56 -9.09
CA PRO A 647 5.83 13.97 -8.37
C PRO A 647 4.49 14.22 -9.06
N HIS A 648 3.48 13.45 -8.66
CA HIS A 648 2.15 13.44 -9.26
C HIS A 648 1.10 14.06 -8.33
N ALA A 649 0.95 15.38 -8.39
CA ALA A 649 -0.09 16.11 -7.65
C ALA A 649 -1.52 15.72 -8.09
N GLU A 650 -1.69 15.41 -9.38
CA GLU A 650 -2.96 15.03 -10.00
C GLU A 650 -3.47 13.65 -9.59
N ARG A 651 -2.60 12.80 -9.04
CA ARG A 651 -2.99 11.46 -8.55
C ARG A 651 -3.50 11.48 -7.11
N VAL A 652 -3.21 12.54 -6.37
CA VAL A 652 -3.51 12.68 -4.92
C VAL A 652 -4.25 13.98 -4.61
N PHE A 653 -5.05 14.48 -5.56
CA PHE A 653 -5.80 15.73 -5.45
C PHE A 653 -6.98 15.65 -4.46
N ARG A 654 -7.52 14.45 -4.23
CA ARG A 654 -8.49 14.17 -3.16
C ARG A 654 -7.76 13.64 -1.94
N THR A 655 -8.24 13.99 -0.76
CA THR A 655 -7.72 13.46 0.51
C THR A 655 -7.80 11.95 0.56
N VAL A 656 -8.92 11.35 0.12
CA VAL A 656 -9.13 9.89 0.13
C VAL A 656 -8.21 9.11 -0.82
N LEU A 657 -7.54 9.78 -1.76
CA LEU A 657 -6.57 9.18 -2.67
C LEU A 657 -5.14 9.23 -2.11
N GLN A 658 -4.96 9.85 -0.94
CA GLN A 658 -3.67 9.84 -0.26
C GLN A 658 -3.49 8.54 0.50
N SER A 659 -2.36 7.86 0.28
CA SER A 659 -1.97 6.66 1.04
C SER A 659 -2.07 6.91 2.55
N TRP A 660 -1.70 8.10 3.00
CA TRP A 660 -1.97 8.54 4.35
C TRP A 660 -2.29 10.03 4.37
N HIS A 661 -3.20 10.44 5.23
CA HIS A 661 -3.49 11.83 5.48
C HIS A 661 -3.92 12.03 6.94
N PRO A 662 -3.83 13.25 7.48
CA PRO A 662 -4.46 13.60 8.74
C PRO A 662 -6.00 13.47 8.68
N ASP A 663 -6.62 12.97 9.74
CA ASP A 663 -8.08 12.73 9.82
C ASP A 663 -8.93 14.00 9.59
N GLY A 664 -8.39 15.18 9.91
CA GLY A 664 -9.12 16.46 9.84
C GLY A 664 -9.23 17.07 8.45
N TRP A 665 -8.66 16.44 7.42
CA TRP A 665 -8.75 16.95 6.06
C TRP A 665 -10.14 16.68 5.44
N GLY A 666 -10.62 17.63 4.65
CA GLY A 666 -11.88 17.49 3.92
C GLY A 666 -11.72 16.69 2.62
N GLU A 667 -12.56 16.94 1.64
CA GLU A 667 -12.53 16.24 0.33
C GLU A 667 -11.26 16.54 -0.48
N ASP A 668 -10.87 17.82 -0.58
CA ASP A 668 -9.70 18.24 -1.34
C ASP A 668 -8.42 18.13 -0.51
N SER A 669 -7.38 17.60 -1.15
CA SER A 669 -6.03 17.61 -0.59
C SER A 669 -5.32 18.95 -0.86
N PRO A 670 -4.16 19.22 -0.23
CA PRO A 670 -3.37 20.40 -0.51
C PRO A 670 -3.03 20.58 -2.00
N TRP A 671 -2.92 19.47 -2.75
CA TRP A 671 -2.49 19.49 -4.14
C TRP A 671 -3.57 19.99 -5.12
N MET A 672 -4.84 20.01 -4.72
CA MET A 672 -5.90 20.62 -5.55
C MET A 672 -5.68 22.14 -5.74
N ARG A 673 -5.05 22.81 -4.76
CA ARG A 673 -4.70 24.23 -4.82
C ARG A 673 -3.82 24.56 -6.02
N MET A 674 -2.94 23.64 -6.42
CA MET A 674 -2.01 23.81 -7.54
C MET A 674 -2.75 24.11 -8.86
N PHE A 675 -3.82 23.36 -9.12
CA PHE A 675 -4.61 23.49 -10.36
C PHE A 675 -5.55 24.70 -10.29
N ARG A 676 -6.11 25.00 -9.10
CA ARG A 676 -6.91 26.20 -8.86
C ARG A 676 -6.10 27.50 -9.03
N ASN A 677 -4.83 27.49 -8.62
CA ASN A 677 -3.92 28.61 -8.82
C ASN A 677 -3.71 28.91 -10.31
N ALA A 678 -3.58 27.89 -11.16
CA ALA A 678 -3.52 28.09 -12.60
C ALA A 678 -4.80 28.75 -13.14
N ARG A 679 -5.99 28.31 -12.69
CA ARG A 679 -7.26 28.96 -13.07
C ARG A 679 -7.29 30.43 -12.65
N LYS A 680 -6.80 30.72 -11.44
CA LYS A 680 -6.74 32.07 -10.90
C LYS A 680 -5.80 33.00 -11.66
N TRP A 681 -4.67 32.48 -12.09
CA TRP A 681 -3.71 33.24 -12.90
C TRP A 681 -4.30 33.65 -14.26
N VAL A 682 -5.08 32.77 -14.90
CA VAL A 682 -5.69 33.06 -16.21
C VAL A 682 -6.74 34.19 -16.17
N GLY A 683 -7.45 34.34 -15.05
CA GLY A 683 -8.58 35.29 -14.93
C GLY A 683 -9.91 34.59 -15.14
#